data_AF-A0AAF0EW69-F1
#
_entry.id   AF-A0AAF0EW69-F1
#
_cell.length_a   1.000
_cell.length_b   1.000
_cell.length_c   1.000
_cell.angle_alpha   90.00
_cell.angle_beta   90.00
_cell.angle_gamma   90.00
#
_symmetry.space_group_name_H-M   'P 1'
#
loop_
_entity.id
_entity.type
_entity.pdbx_description
1 polymer ?
#
loop_
_entity_poly.entity_id
_entity_poly.type
_entity_poly.pdbx_seq_one_letter_code
_entity_poly.pdbx_strand_id
1 'polypeptide(L)'
;MTTALGVWAVDISAWNRQPYTRAEVGGVASVDTQLAQFDADVEALLPSDAVPQVRRYLRAVDRVRALVARLLPRILASHIQSGVWSDLDFGNESGGRPFIKSPQLGFDYNLSHDGDWVIMAFSQTPGIRVGVDVMEIVLPPYEDSSDTFTETMALALTNSEKDYILEAETEDDVLARLFDAWTYKEAFTKSLGRGLGFDFKSIEFAFWDKHLLRVEGKEEHGYTFTEIALPHGAWHLDDDTKPSQVVVARGPSQQWPEPARKNPINAEEAKMSGILLMWTYDELLSEAWRVSGADVAEDVARPVAQRALIPRIVPVQAYSTRRRDTRQPQPAVLRRSRLPTAKARALALASHAIRAQISEGAPSPVLSSAHVPSAELPEAVAFATAASLDLAALVSSGKLPQGWRWMEDQVMLYVPTWQHDGSSGDIFVFRSGGYVTWGLTPAASRAFYHSVIRASACEKDVYEQAGDEAMEYVELYGESTRVAGDLIVLGREESNGDEQAESWLALQARLAFSQGLIASARLSAQEITLARYLDSIGPIPAQLEAGGKVPLKRREVITKLGTLLRLRQRANLDRDNFIDDPELYWENEYLESLYRSVCRSLDMAPRFGALNEKLNHCENLLGVLRALLTEASSHRMELIIIYLIAFEAGLALISHGYVPWPSL
;
A
#
# COMPACT_ATOMS: atom_id res chain seq x y z
N MET A 1 16.74 -21.61 -33.16
CA MET A 1 15.92 -22.28 -32.12
C MET A 1 14.76 -21.36 -31.79
N THR A 2 13.57 -21.87 -31.47
CA THR A 2 12.40 -21.05 -31.15
C THR A 2 12.48 -20.55 -29.70
N THR A 3 12.84 -19.28 -29.50
CA THR A 3 12.78 -18.64 -28.19
C THR A 3 11.32 -18.43 -27.78
N ALA A 4 10.81 -19.40 -27.02
CA ALA A 4 9.47 -19.44 -26.43
C ALA A 4 9.19 -18.28 -25.43
N LEU A 5 10.22 -17.52 -25.07
CA LEU A 5 10.21 -16.35 -24.20
C LEU A 5 10.96 -15.23 -24.91
N GLY A 6 10.40 -14.03 -24.90
CA GLY A 6 11.14 -12.79 -25.10
C GLY A 6 11.06 -11.90 -23.85
N VAL A 7 12.11 -11.12 -23.62
CA VAL A 7 12.22 -10.10 -22.57
C VAL A 7 12.69 -8.82 -23.24
N TRP A 8 11.93 -7.75 -23.10
CA TRP A 8 12.29 -6.42 -23.59
C TRP A 8 12.56 -5.51 -22.39
N ALA A 9 13.74 -4.92 -22.34
CA ALA A 9 14.16 -3.98 -21.30
C ALA A 9 14.34 -2.59 -21.92
N VAL A 10 13.78 -1.57 -21.27
CA VAL A 10 13.93 -0.17 -21.68
C VAL A 10 14.69 0.59 -20.60
N ASP A 11 15.81 1.18 -21.00
CA ASP A 11 16.62 2.09 -20.19
C ASP A 11 15.92 3.46 -20.16
N ILE A 12 15.54 3.89 -18.96
CA ILE A 12 14.91 5.18 -18.68
C ILE A 12 15.75 6.04 -17.71
N SER A 13 17.02 5.67 -17.47
CA SER A 13 17.96 6.34 -16.55
C SER A 13 18.13 7.84 -16.79
N ALA A 14 18.01 8.26 -18.05
CA ALA A 14 18.01 9.67 -18.45
C ALA A 14 16.95 10.51 -17.69
N TRP A 15 15.81 9.88 -17.34
CA TRP A 15 14.66 10.48 -16.65
C TRP A 15 14.63 10.20 -15.14
N ASN A 16 15.33 9.17 -14.66
CA ASN A 16 15.32 8.75 -13.25
C ASN A 16 16.07 9.73 -12.32
N ARG A 17 16.99 10.53 -12.89
CA ARG A 17 17.82 11.53 -12.20
C ARG A 17 17.25 12.95 -12.23
N GLN A 18 17.67 13.80 -11.29
CA GLN A 18 17.31 15.22 -11.27
C GLN A 18 17.90 15.97 -12.50
N PRO A 19 17.19 16.98 -13.05
CA PRO A 19 15.89 17.49 -12.60
C PRO A 19 14.72 16.56 -12.93
N TYR A 20 14.85 15.70 -13.94
CA TYR A 20 13.74 14.93 -14.54
C TYR A 20 12.98 13.99 -13.58
N THR A 21 13.58 13.54 -12.47
CA THR A 21 12.84 12.80 -11.43
C THR A 21 11.59 13.57 -10.94
N ARG A 22 11.63 14.90 -10.93
CA ARG A 22 10.50 15.76 -10.51
C ARG A 22 10.10 16.71 -11.65
N ALA A 23 8.85 16.62 -12.11
CA ALA A 23 8.30 17.63 -13.01
C ALA A 23 7.94 18.87 -12.19
N GLU A 24 8.90 19.79 -12.02
CA GLU A 24 8.70 21.00 -11.21
C GLU A 24 7.70 21.98 -11.83
N VAL A 25 6.97 22.68 -10.96
CA VAL A 25 5.93 23.64 -11.35
C VAL A 25 6.56 24.99 -11.71
N GLY A 26 7.05 25.08 -12.94
CA GLY A 26 7.41 26.33 -13.62
C GLY A 26 8.67 27.04 -13.12
N GLY A 27 9.75 26.99 -13.89
CA GLY A 27 10.96 27.79 -13.58
C GLY A 27 12.18 27.55 -14.46
N VAL A 28 12.28 26.41 -15.17
CA VAL A 28 13.49 26.03 -15.91
C VAL A 28 13.16 25.67 -17.36
N ALA A 29 13.25 26.67 -18.24
CA ALA A 29 12.77 26.63 -19.64
C ALA A 29 13.31 25.47 -20.51
N SER A 30 14.44 24.86 -20.17
CA SER A 30 14.96 23.67 -20.86
C SER A 30 14.23 22.37 -20.47
N VAL A 31 13.78 22.26 -19.21
CA VAL A 31 13.00 21.11 -18.71
C VAL A 31 11.58 21.17 -19.24
N ASP A 32 10.97 22.36 -19.24
CA ASP A 32 9.64 22.61 -19.81
C ASP A 32 9.53 22.13 -21.26
N THR A 33 10.59 22.31 -22.06
CA THR A 33 10.62 21.91 -23.48
C THR A 33 10.61 20.38 -23.66
N GLN A 34 11.33 19.62 -22.83
CA GLN A 34 11.32 18.16 -22.91
C GLN A 34 10.05 17.54 -22.32
N LEU A 35 9.48 18.15 -21.27
CA LEU A 35 8.18 17.74 -20.74
C LEU A 35 7.04 18.02 -21.73
N ALA A 36 7.07 19.16 -22.44
CA ALA A 36 6.10 19.46 -23.50
C ALA A 36 6.20 18.47 -24.68
N GLN A 37 7.41 18.08 -25.09
CA GLN A 37 7.58 17.03 -26.12
C GLN A 37 7.10 15.66 -25.62
N PHE A 38 7.41 15.28 -24.38
CA PHE A 38 6.87 14.08 -23.75
C PHE A 38 5.34 14.07 -23.76
N ASP A 39 4.72 15.19 -23.36
CA ASP A 39 3.26 15.30 -23.31
C ASP A 39 2.62 15.26 -24.71
N ALA A 40 3.30 15.75 -25.76
CA ALA A 40 2.88 15.58 -27.15
C ALA A 40 3.05 14.13 -27.64
N ASP A 41 4.17 13.47 -27.32
CA ASP A 41 4.40 12.04 -27.62
C ASP A 41 3.33 11.14 -26.96
N VAL A 42 2.91 11.47 -25.72
CA VAL A 42 1.81 10.80 -25.00
C VAL A 42 0.47 10.98 -25.71
N GLU A 43 0.11 12.20 -26.14
CA GLU A 43 -1.16 12.48 -26.84
C GLU A 43 -1.24 11.85 -28.23
N ALA A 44 -0.12 11.72 -28.94
CA ALA A 44 -0.08 11.15 -30.29
C ALA A 44 -0.03 9.61 -30.30
N LEU A 45 0.68 8.99 -29.36
CA LEU A 45 0.90 7.54 -29.36
C LEU A 45 -0.19 6.75 -28.59
N LEU A 46 -0.93 7.37 -27.67
CA LEU A 46 -1.92 6.70 -26.81
C LEU A 46 -3.36 7.18 -27.08
N PRO A 47 -4.38 6.30 -26.90
CA PRO A 47 -5.77 6.72 -26.89
C PRO A 47 -6.10 7.75 -25.78
N SER A 48 -7.07 8.62 -26.05
CA SER A 48 -7.43 9.76 -25.19
C SER A 48 -7.84 9.40 -23.76
N ASP A 49 -8.32 8.19 -23.51
CA ASP A 49 -8.65 7.68 -22.17
C ASP A 49 -7.44 7.13 -21.40
N ALA A 50 -6.34 6.83 -22.10
CA ALA A 50 -5.07 6.40 -21.51
C ALA A 50 -4.16 7.59 -21.15
N VAL A 51 -4.26 8.72 -21.86
CA VAL A 51 -3.45 9.95 -21.62
C VAL A 51 -3.51 10.43 -20.15
N PRO A 52 -4.68 10.57 -19.49
CA PRO A 52 -4.74 11.00 -18.08
C PRO A 52 -4.06 10.01 -17.13
N GLN A 53 -4.09 8.71 -17.45
CA GLN A 53 -3.50 7.66 -16.63
C GLN A 53 -1.96 7.70 -16.63
N VAL A 54 -1.36 8.35 -17.62
CA VAL A 54 0.09 8.62 -17.72
C VAL A 54 0.42 9.97 -17.09
N ARG A 55 -0.35 11.03 -17.38
CA ARG A 55 -0.07 12.39 -16.91
C ARG A 55 -0.26 12.62 -15.41
N ARG A 56 -1.10 11.82 -14.73
CA ARG A 56 -1.36 11.92 -13.29
C ARG A 56 -0.12 11.77 -12.39
N TYR A 57 0.88 11.01 -12.83
CA TYR A 57 2.10 10.82 -12.02
C TYR A 57 2.89 12.14 -11.94
N LEU A 58 3.24 12.61 -10.74
CA LEU A 58 3.99 13.88 -10.60
C LEU A 58 5.46 13.73 -11.04
N ARG A 59 6.12 12.62 -10.65
CA ARG A 59 7.49 12.33 -11.03
C ARG A 59 7.56 11.97 -12.51
N ALA A 60 8.40 12.65 -13.31
CA ALA A 60 8.42 12.40 -14.75
C ALA A 60 8.97 11.01 -15.09
N VAL A 61 9.84 10.44 -14.25
CA VAL A 61 10.24 9.02 -14.35
C VAL A 61 9.04 8.08 -14.27
N ASP A 62 8.04 8.36 -13.43
CA ASP A 62 6.83 7.52 -13.31
C ASP A 62 5.86 7.76 -14.47
N ARG A 63 5.79 8.97 -15.03
CA ARG A 63 5.12 9.22 -16.32
C ARG A 63 5.77 8.40 -17.44
N VAL A 64 7.10 8.37 -17.49
CA VAL A 64 7.88 7.60 -18.47
C VAL A 64 7.68 6.10 -18.28
N ARG A 65 7.77 5.56 -17.05
CA ARG A 65 7.40 4.17 -16.72
C ARG A 65 5.99 3.83 -17.21
N ALA A 66 5.02 4.71 -16.93
CA ALA A 66 3.62 4.54 -17.32
C ALA A 66 3.37 4.63 -18.84
N LEU A 67 4.15 5.43 -19.58
CA LEU A 67 4.13 5.49 -21.05
C LEU A 67 4.77 4.22 -21.64
N VAL A 68 6.00 3.92 -21.26
CA VAL A 68 6.78 2.77 -21.76
C VAL A 68 6.03 1.46 -21.56
N ALA A 69 5.44 1.24 -20.37
CA ALA A 69 4.62 0.06 -20.07
C ALA A 69 3.36 -0.06 -20.95
N ARG A 70 2.87 1.04 -21.54
CA ARG A 70 1.76 1.05 -22.52
C ARG A 70 2.24 0.90 -23.97
N LEU A 71 3.42 1.41 -24.31
CA LEU A 71 4.01 1.29 -25.65
C LEU A 71 4.53 -0.13 -25.92
N LEU A 72 5.22 -0.76 -24.97
CA LEU A 72 5.82 -2.10 -25.12
C LEU A 72 4.85 -3.17 -25.68
N PRO A 73 3.65 -3.40 -25.11
CA PRO A 73 2.71 -4.38 -25.68
C PRO A 73 2.06 -3.92 -27.00
N ARG A 74 1.95 -2.61 -27.26
CA ARG A 74 1.45 -2.06 -28.53
C ARG A 74 2.44 -2.27 -29.68
N ILE A 75 3.74 -2.11 -29.41
CA ILE A 75 4.82 -2.40 -30.35
C ILE A 75 4.85 -3.89 -30.67
N LEU A 76 4.87 -4.76 -29.65
CA LEU A 76 4.82 -6.22 -29.83
C LEU A 76 3.60 -6.68 -30.64
N ALA A 77 2.43 -6.12 -30.34
CA ALA A 77 1.22 -6.37 -31.13
C ALA A 77 1.37 -5.97 -32.60
N SER A 78 1.97 -4.81 -32.89
CA SER A 78 2.17 -4.32 -34.26
C SER A 78 3.24 -5.08 -35.05
N HIS A 79 4.22 -5.71 -34.39
CA HIS A 79 5.10 -6.69 -35.02
C HIS A 79 4.38 -7.99 -35.37
N ILE A 80 3.45 -8.43 -34.52
CA ILE A 80 2.67 -9.66 -34.75
C ILE A 80 1.60 -9.43 -35.82
N GLN A 81 0.97 -8.26 -35.87
CA GLN A 81 -0.03 -7.84 -36.85
C GLN A 81 0.14 -6.35 -37.20
N SER A 82 0.71 -6.06 -38.37
CA SER A 82 0.89 -4.68 -38.84
C SER A 82 -0.44 -3.93 -38.99
N GLY A 83 -0.44 -2.65 -38.63
CA GLY A 83 -1.63 -1.78 -38.69
C GLY A 83 -2.60 -1.91 -37.50
N VAL A 84 -2.33 -2.80 -36.54
CA VAL A 84 -3.25 -3.06 -35.40
C VAL A 84 -3.27 -1.95 -34.34
N TRP A 85 -2.32 -1.00 -34.35
CA TRP A 85 -2.07 -0.05 -33.26
C TRP A 85 -3.33 0.64 -32.71
N SER A 86 -4.18 1.15 -33.61
CA SER A 86 -5.41 1.87 -33.27
C SER A 86 -6.58 0.96 -32.90
N ASP A 87 -6.54 -0.32 -33.29
CA ASP A 87 -7.56 -1.33 -33.00
C ASP A 87 -7.33 -2.07 -31.66
N LEU A 88 -6.25 -1.73 -30.94
CA LEU A 88 -5.86 -2.38 -29.68
C LEU A 88 -6.68 -1.92 -28.48
N ASP A 89 -7.61 -2.78 -28.09
CA ASP A 89 -8.43 -2.71 -26.88
C ASP A 89 -7.77 -3.54 -25.76
N PHE A 90 -7.53 -2.90 -24.62
CA PHE A 90 -6.85 -3.49 -23.47
C PHE A 90 -7.85 -3.76 -22.33
N GLY A 91 -7.63 -4.83 -21.58
CA GLY A 91 -8.39 -5.17 -20.37
C GLY A 91 -7.48 -5.52 -19.21
N ASN A 92 -8.03 -5.53 -18.00
CA ASN A 92 -7.35 -6.01 -16.79
C ASN A 92 -8.08 -7.23 -16.24
N GLU A 93 -7.34 -8.22 -15.75
CA GLU A 93 -7.87 -9.33 -14.96
C GLU A 93 -8.33 -8.85 -13.57
N SER A 94 -9.05 -9.68 -12.82
CA SER A 94 -9.54 -9.35 -11.47
C SER A 94 -8.44 -9.06 -10.44
N GLY A 95 -7.18 -9.42 -10.73
CA GLY A 95 -5.99 -9.07 -9.96
C GLY A 95 -5.18 -7.91 -10.57
N GLY A 96 -5.79 -7.06 -11.39
CA GLY A 96 -5.17 -5.86 -11.98
C GLY A 96 -4.21 -6.11 -13.16
N ARG A 97 -3.84 -7.37 -13.43
CA ARG A 97 -2.92 -7.73 -14.51
C ARG A 97 -3.49 -7.34 -15.90
N PRO A 98 -2.75 -6.58 -16.74
CA PRO A 98 -3.23 -6.18 -18.06
C PRO A 98 -3.12 -7.31 -19.10
N PHE A 99 -4.01 -7.28 -20.10
CA PHE A 99 -4.00 -8.13 -21.29
C PHE A 99 -4.61 -7.41 -22.51
N ILE A 100 -4.31 -7.89 -23.72
CA ILE A 100 -4.98 -7.40 -24.94
C ILE A 100 -6.31 -8.14 -25.09
N LYS A 101 -7.40 -7.37 -25.03
CA LYS A 101 -8.79 -7.86 -25.11
C LYS A 101 -9.21 -8.07 -26.57
N SER A 102 -8.82 -7.16 -27.46
CA SER A 102 -8.99 -7.30 -28.90
C SER A 102 -7.88 -6.58 -29.69
N PRO A 103 -7.44 -7.12 -30.85
CA PRO A 103 -7.70 -8.48 -31.35
C PRO A 103 -6.91 -9.54 -30.58
N GLN A 104 -7.29 -10.81 -30.75
CA GLN A 104 -6.62 -11.94 -30.10
C GLN A 104 -5.34 -12.33 -30.85
N LEU A 105 -4.18 -11.88 -30.33
CA LEU A 105 -2.87 -11.98 -31.00
C LEU A 105 -2.02 -13.20 -30.60
N GLY A 106 -2.51 -14.06 -29.70
CA GLY A 106 -1.89 -15.36 -29.41
C GLY A 106 -0.64 -15.33 -28.53
N PHE A 107 -0.44 -14.29 -27.72
CA PHE A 107 0.65 -14.19 -26.76
C PHE A 107 0.15 -13.75 -25.37
N ASP A 108 0.87 -14.16 -24.33
CA ASP A 108 0.73 -13.70 -22.95
C ASP A 108 1.93 -12.81 -22.60
N TYR A 109 1.70 -11.71 -21.89
CA TYR A 109 2.76 -10.78 -21.47
C TYR A 109 2.55 -10.27 -20.06
N ASN A 110 3.64 -9.84 -19.43
CA ASN A 110 3.62 -9.18 -18.13
C ASN A 110 4.72 -8.11 -18.07
N LEU A 111 4.53 -7.14 -17.16
CA LEU A 111 5.33 -5.93 -17.03
C LEU A 111 5.77 -5.76 -15.58
N SER A 112 6.99 -5.26 -15.38
CA SER A 112 7.45 -4.68 -14.11
C SER A 112 8.40 -3.51 -14.37
N HIS A 113 8.63 -2.66 -13.39
CA HIS A 113 9.59 -1.55 -13.46
C HIS A 113 10.20 -1.28 -12.08
N ASP A 114 11.48 -1.00 -12.05
CA ASP A 114 12.19 -0.49 -10.88
C ASP A 114 13.50 0.17 -11.31
N GLY A 115 14.01 1.11 -10.51
CA GLY A 115 15.20 1.88 -10.82
C GLY A 115 15.15 2.47 -12.24
N ASP A 116 16.20 2.24 -13.01
CA ASP A 116 16.36 2.69 -14.40
C ASP A 116 15.61 1.87 -15.45
N TRP A 117 14.89 0.80 -15.07
CA TRP A 117 14.40 -0.20 -16.01
C TRP A 117 12.88 -0.34 -16.06
N VAL A 118 12.35 -0.45 -17.29
CA VAL A 118 10.99 -0.96 -17.54
C VAL A 118 11.09 -2.23 -18.36
N ILE A 119 10.56 -3.34 -17.83
CA ILE A 119 10.70 -4.68 -18.41
C ILE A 119 9.34 -5.22 -18.84
N MET A 120 9.26 -5.75 -20.07
CA MET A 120 8.18 -6.63 -20.50
C MET A 120 8.72 -8.03 -20.80
N ALA A 121 8.22 -9.04 -20.10
CA ALA A 121 8.34 -10.43 -20.55
C ALA A 121 7.11 -10.82 -21.37
N PHE A 122 7.29 -11.68 -22.37
CA PHE A 122 6.18 -12.24 -23.15
C PHE A 122 6.47 -13.66 -23.63
N SER A 123 5.42 -14.48 -23.73
CA SER A 123 5.48 -15.79 -24.38
C SER A 123 4.42 -15.91 -25.46
N GLN A 124 4.84 -16.40 -26.62
CA GLN A 124 3.95 -16.86 -27.69
C GLN A 124 3.63 -18.36 -27.57
N THR A 125 3.98 -19.00 -26.45
CA THR A 125 3.75 -20.43 -26.22
C THR A 125 2.37 -20.64 -25.61
N PRO A 126 1.40 -21.20 -26.34
CA PRO A 126 0.01 -21.10 -25.90
C PRO A 126 -0.28 -21.92 -24.65
N GLY A 127 -0.95 -21.30 -23.68
CA GLY A 127 -1.20 -21.88 -22.36
C GLY A 127 -0.10 -21.62 -21.33
N ILE A 128 1.10 -21.21 -21.74
CA ILE A 128 2.14 -20.72 -20.84
C ILE A 128 1.85 -19.26 -20.53
N ARG A 129 1.75 -18.91 -19.25
CA ARG A 129 1.78 -17.53 -18.78
C ARG A 129 3.20 -17.15 -18.38
N VAL A 130 3.52 -15.88 -18.56
CA VAL A 130 4.71 -15.25 -17.99
C VAL A 130 4.32 -14.40 -16.78
N GLY A 131 5.25 -14.25 -15.86
CA GLY A 131 5.30 -13.13 -14.94
C GLY A 131 6.74 -12.66 -14.86
N VAL A 132 6.95 -11.36 -14.75
CA VAL A 132 8.28 -10.77 -14.65
C VAL A 132 8.35 -9.86 -13.44
N ASP A 133 9.50 -9.83 -12.80
CA ASP A 133 9.84 -8.79 -11.87
C ASP A 133 11.23 -8.22 -12.16
N VAL A 134 11.46 -7.00 -11.70
CA VAL A 134 12.76 -6.31 -11.75
C VAL A 134 12.94 -5.53 -10.46
N MET A 135 14.10 -5.63 -9.84
CA MET A 135 14.48 -4.83 -8.68
C MET A 135 15.94 -4.39 -8.79
N GLU A 136 16.24 -3.17 -8.36
CA GLU A 136 17.60 -2.69 -8.15
C GLU A 136 18.16 -3.24 -6.83
N ILE A 137 19.33 -3.90 -6.84
CA ILE A 137 19.89 -4.56 -5.65
C ILE A 137 20.59 -3.53 -4.74
N VAL A 138 19.80 -2.63 -4.16
CA VAL A 138 20.21 -1.52 -3.30
C VAL A 138 19.37 -1.53 -2.03
N LEU A 139 19.98 -1.23 -0.88
CA LEU A 139 19.25 -1.10 0.38
C LEU A 139 18.30 0.11 0.27
N PRO A 140 16.98 -0.02 0.51
CA PRO A 140 16.07 1.11 0.37
C PRO A 140 16.48 2.29 1.27
N PRO A 141 16.44 3.55 0.80
CA PRO A 141 17.01 4.71 1.50
C PRO A 141 16.25 5.16 2.77
N TYR A 142 15.37 4.30 3.27
CA TYR A 142 14.55 4.45 4.48
C TYR A 142 14.68 3.26 5.44
N GLU A 143 15.51 2.26 5.10
CA GLU A 143 15.90 1.15 5.97
C GLU A 143 17.28 1.43 6.58
N ASP A 144 17.45 1.17 7.88
CA ASP A 144 18.72 1.44 8.59
C ASP A 144 19.78 0.36 8.30
N SER A 145 19.36 -0.88 8.00
CA SER A 145 20.25 -1.98 7.57
C SER A 145 19.51 -3.09 6.83
N SER A 146 20.23 -4.07 6.30
CA SER A 146 19.63 -5.28 5.73
C SER A 146 18.93 -6.17 6.77
N ASP A 147 19.26 -6.04 8.06
CA ASP A 147 18.52 -6.68 9.16
C ASP A 147 17.12 -6.05 9.32
N THR A 148 17.02 -4.70 9.33
CA THR A 148 15.70 -4.04 9.46
C THR A 148 14.82 -4.34 8.25
N PHE A 149 15.40 -4.35 7.05
CA PHE A 149 14.72 -4.75 5.82
C PHE A 149 14.26 -6.23 5.88
N THR A 150 15.05 -7.13 6.46
CA THR A 150 14.66 -8.53 6.73
C THR A 150 13.47 -8.63 7.70
N GLU A 151 13.36 -7.72 8.68
CA GLU A 151 12.18 -7.66 9.57
C GLU A 151 10.95 -7.09 8.86
N THR A 152 11.09 -6.01 8.08
CA THR A 152 10.04 -5.44 7.22
C THR A 152 9.47 -6.51 6.27
N MET A 153 10.35 -7.28 5.61
CA MET A 153 9.96 -8.35 4.67
C MET A 153 9.51 -9.65 5.36
N ALA A 154 9.57 -9.77 6.69
CA ALA A 154 9.29 -11.02 7.39
C ALA A 154 7.83 -11.52 7.25
N LEU A 155 6.90 -10.69 6.75
CA LEU A 155 5.55 -11.13 6.37
C LEU A 155 5.47 -11.78 4.98
N ALA A 156 6.41 -11.48 4.08
CA ALA A 156 6.52 -12.08 2.74
C ALA A 156 7.33 -13.39 2.71
N LEU A 157 8.15 -13.66 3.74
CA LEU A 157 9.05 -14.82 3.81
C LEU A 157 8.44 -16.03 4.54
N THR A 158 8.76 -17.25 4.12
CA THR A 158 8.60 -18.45 4.94
C THR A 158 9.72 -18.53 6.00
N ASN A 159 9.58 -19.46 6.94
CA ASN A 159 10.62 -19.65 7.95
C ASN A 159 11.94 -20.10 7.30
N SER A 160 11.91 -21.07 6.38
CA SER A 160 13.14 -21.60 5.76
C SER A 160 13.80 -20.63 4.78
N GLU A 161 13.03 -19.74 4.13
CA GLU A 161 13.63 -18.61 3.40
C GLU A 161 14.29 -17.61 4.36
N LYS A 162 13.67 -17.31 5.51
CA LYS A 162 14.29 -16.45 6.53
C LYS A 162 15.55 -17.10 7.13
N ASP A 163 15.51 -18.41 7.39
CA ASP A 163 16.69 -19.17 7.83
C ASP A 163 17.83 -19.06 6.79
N TYR A 164 17.52 -19.27 5.50
CA TYR A 164 18.47 -19.09 4.39
C TYR A 164 19.03 -17.67 4.26
N ILE A 165 18.23 -16.62 4.51
CA ILE A 165 18.70 -15.22 4.53
C ILE A 165 19.64 -14.98 5.73
N LEU A 166 19.32 -15.55 6.89
CA LEU A 166 20.15 -15.45 8.12
C LEU A 166 21.43 -16.31 8.07
N GLU A 167 21.56 -17.22 7.11
CA GLU A 167 22.79 -17.96 6.78
C GLU A 167 23.74 -17.19 5.82
N ALA A 168 23.56 -15.87 5.66
CA ALA A 168 24.44 -15.01 4.88
C ALA A 168 25.67 -14.54 5.67
N GLU A 169 26.82 -14.42 5.00
CA GLU A 169 28.08 -14.01 5.66
C GLU A 169 28.36 -12.49 5.59
N THR A 170 27.65 -11.75 4.73
CA THR A 170 27.82 -10.30 4.53
C THR A 170 26.50 -9.59 4.30
N GLU A 171 26.44 -8.28 4.57
CA GLU A 171 25.23 -7.45 4.33
C GLU A 171 24.77 -7.50 2.87
N ASP A 172 25.72 -7.57 1.94
CA ASP A 172 25.51 -7.76 0.50
C ASP A 172 24.83 -9.08 0.14
N ASP A 173 25.21 -10.16 0.82
CA ASP A 173 24.64 -11.50 0.65
C ASP A 173 23.24 -11.60 1.30
N VAL A 174 23.04 -10.99 2.47
CA VAL A 174 21.69 -10.81 3.08
C VAL A 174 20.77 -10.11 2.07
N LEU A 175 21.21 -8.97 1.52
CA LEU A 175 20.44 -8.15 0.60
C LEU A 175 20.13 -8.90 -0.72
N ALA A 176 21.11 -9.62 -1.28
CA ALA A 176 20.89 -10.45 -2.46
C ALA A 176 19.87 -11.57 -2.21
N ARG A 177 19.94 -12.26 -1.06
CA ARG A 177 18.99 -13.33 -0.69
C ARG A 177 17.57 -12.80 -0.40
N LEU A 178 17.44 -11.55 0.07
CA LEU A 178 16.15 -10.86 0.20
C LEU A 178 15.52 -10.56 -1.17
N PHE A 179 16.28 -9.96 -2.08
CA PHE A 179 15.79 -9.66 -3.44
C PHE A 179 15.53 -10.93 -4.26
N ASP A 180 16.31 -12.00 -4.07
CA ASP A 180 15.99 -13.34 -4.58
C ASP A 180 14.60 -13.81 -4.14
N ALA A 181 14.35 -13.84 -2.82
CA ALA A 181 13.08 -14.29 -2.28
C ALA A 181 11.89 -13.40 -2.70
N TRP A 182 12.12 -12.10 -2.93
CA TRP A 182 11.12 -11.17 -3.43
C TRP A 182 10.83 -11.36 -4.92
N THR A 183 11.82 -11.14 -5.78
CA THR A 183 11.65 -11.10 -7.25
C THR A 183 11.10 -12.41 -7.79
N TYR A 184 11.55 -13.55 -7.25
CA TYR A 184 11.01 -14.86 -7.63
C TYR A 184 9.54 -15.04 -7.22
N LYS A 185 9.13 -14.56 -6.05
CA LYS A 185 7.71 -14.59 -5.61
C LYS A 185 6.84 -13.60 -6.36
N GLU A 186 7.32 -12.39 -6.62
CA GLU A 186 6.57 -11.39 -7.36
C GLU A 186 6.42 -11.81 -8.83
N ALA A 187 7.47 -12.27 -9.50
CA ALA A 187 7.37 -12.84 -10.85
C ALA A 187 6.40 -14.04 -10.88
N PHE A 188 6.46 -14.95 -9.91
CA PHE A 188 5.52 -16.07 -9.82
C PHE A 188 4.06 -15.62 -9.61
N THR A 189 3.78 -14.73 -8.66
CA THR A 189 2.41 -14.26 -8.36
C THR A 189 1.84 -13.32 -9.44
N LYS A 190 2.69 -12.59 -10.17
CA LYS A 190 2.35 -11.91 -11.43
C LYS A 190 1.98 -12.90 -12.54
N SER A 191 2.68 -14.03 -12.66
CA SER A 191 2.32 -15.11 -13.61
C SER A 191 0.95 -15.74 -13.30
N LEU A 192 0.58 -15.80 -12.02
CA LEU A 192 -0.75 -16.22 -11.56
C LEU A 192 -1.85 -15.18 -11.75
N GLY A 193 -1.53 -13.92 -12.06
CA GLY A 193 -2.50 -12.82 -12.15
C GLY A 193 -3.10 -12.44 -10.79
N ARG A 194 -2.31 -12.58 -9.71
CA ARG A 194 -2.76 -12.31 -8.33
C ARG A 194 -1.89 -11.30 -7.56
N GLY A 195 -0.60 -11.21 -7.89
CA GLY A 195 0.35 -10.30 -7.23
C GLY A 195 0.31 -10.40 -5.69
N LEU A 196 0.36 -9.25 -5.02
CA LEU A 196 0.26 -9.09 -3.56
C LEU A 196 -1.05 -9.64 -2.95
N GLY A 197 -2.07 -9.96 -3.76
CA GLY A 197 -3.28 -10.67 -3.31
C GLY A 197 -3.09 -12.17 -3.08
N PHE A 198 -1.85 -12.68 -3.15
CA PHE A 198 -1.47 -14.04 -2.78
C PHE A 198 -0.89 -14.09 -1.37
N ASP A 199 -1.10 -15.18 -0.63
CA ASP A 199 -0.38 -15.41 0.63
C ASP A 199 1.06 -15.83 0.33
N PHE A 200 2.00 -14.88 0.39
CA PHE A 200 3.41 -15.13 0.11
C PHE A 200 4.05 -16.17 1.04
N LYS A 201 3.49 -16.44 2.24
CA LYS A 201 3.94 -17.54 3.13
C LYS A 201 3.48 -18.93 2.68
N SER A 202 2.58 -19.01 1.70
CA SER A 202 2.19 -20.26 1.05
C SER A 202 3.05 -20.60 -0.19
N ILE A 203 4.03 -19.76 -0.51
CA ILE A 203 5.04 -19.95 -1.56
C ILE A 203 6.42 -20.00 -0.90
N GLU A 204 7.24 -20.97 -1.29
CA GLU A 204 8.63 -21.10 -0.82
C GLU A 204 9.58 -21.29 -2.01
N PHE A 205 10.62 -20.47 -2.08
CA PHE A 205 11.74 -20.61 -2.98
C PHE A 205 12.94 -21.23 -2.26
N ALA A 206 13.11 -22.53 -2.45
CA ALA A 206 14.16 -23.33 -1.82
C ALA A 206 15.46 -23.26 -2.63
N PHE A 207 16.15 -22.12 -2.60
CA PHE A 207 17.41 -21.88 -3.30
C PHE A 207 18.54 -22.87 -2.92
N TRP A 208 18.44 -23.46 -1.73
CA TRP A 208 19.34 -24.47 -1.17
C TRP A 208 19.01 -25.92 -1.60
N ASP A 209 17.89 -26.15 -2.31
CA ASP A 209 17.41 -27.49 -2.69
C ASP A 209 17.45 -27.71 -4.22
N LYS A 210 17.35 -28.98 -4.62
CA LYS A 210 17.25 -29.41 -6.02
C LYS A 210 15.96 -28.91 -6.71
N HIS A 211 14.90 -28.65 -5.94
CA HIS A 211 13.56 -28.30 -6.41
C HIS A 211 13.20 -26.88 -5.95
N LEU A 212 13.45 -25.89 -6.81
CA LEU A 212 13.41 -24.47 -6.46
C LEU A 212 12.06 -23.96 -5.91
N LEU A 213 10.92 -24.36 -6.49
CA LEU A 213 9.60 -23.83 -6.10
C LEU A 213 8.76 -24.87 -5.35
N ARG A 214 8.18 -24.43 -4.23
CA ARG A 214 7.15 -25.16 -3.47
C ARG A 214 5.94 -24.25 -3.20
N VAL A 215 4.73 -24.82 -3.25
CA VAL A 215 3.45 -24.11 -3.01
C VAL A 215 2.55 -24.97 -2.12
N GLU A 216 1.91 -24.39 -1.10
CA GLU A 216 1.24 -25.12 0.01
C GLU A 216 2.13 -26.25 0.61
N GLY A 217 3.45 -26.05 0.64
CA GLY A 217 4.44 -27.04 1.12
C GLY A 217 4.66 -28.25 0.19
N LYS A 218 4.28 -28.16 -1.08
CA LYS A 218 4.45 -29.22 -2.10
C LYS A 218 5.30 -28.71 -3.25
N GLU A 219 6.22 -29.52 -3.75
CA GLU A 219 7.05 -29.19 -4.92
C GLU A 219 6.15 -28.88 -6.14
N GLU A 220 6.38 -27.75 -6.80
CA GLU A 220 5.62 -27.31 -7.97
C GLU A 220 6.55 -27.30 -9.19
N HIS A 221 6.45 -28.36 -9.99
CA HIS A 221 7.28 -28.57 -11.17
C HIS A 221 6.74 -27.87 -12.43
N GLY A 222 5.55 -27.26 -12.37
CA GLY A 222 4.90 -26.66 -13.53
C GLY A 222 5.55 -25.35 -13.99
N TYR A 223 6.45 -24.77 -13.21
CA TYR A 223 7.07 -23.47 -13.49
C TYR A 223 8.57 -23.60 -13.68
N THR A 224 9.11 -22.84 -14.64
CA THR A 224 10.54 -22.57 -14.76
C THR A 224 10.81 -21.08 -14.62
N PHE A 225 12.00 -20.75 -14.17
CA PHE A 225 12.44 -19.39 -13.90
C PHE A 225 13.63 -19.04 -14.77
N THR A 226 13.83 -17.76 -15.04
CA THR A 226 14.97 -17.28 -15.83
C THR A 226 15.35 -15.91 -15.29
N GLU A 227 16.55 -15.84 -14.75
CA GLU A 227 17.10 -14.68 -14.07
C GLU A 227 18.14 -14.03 -14.97
N ILE A 228 18.01 -12.72 -15.16
CA ILE A 228 18.87 -11.92 -16.02
C ILE A 228 19.40 -10.76 -15.17
N ALA A 229 20.72 -10.68 -15.02
CA ALA A 229 21.38 -9.51 -14.47
C ALA A 229 21.50 -8.44 -15.56
N LEU A 230 20.75 -7.33 -15.41
CA LEU A 230 20.88 -6.15 -16.25
C LEU A 230 21.95 -5.21 -15.68
N PRO A 231 22.70 -4.49 -16.52
CA PRO A 231 23.57 -3.42 -16.03
C PRO A 231 22.73 -2.30 -15.37
N HIS A 232 23.39 -1.48 -14.56
CA HIS A 232 22.94 -0.13 -14.23
C HIS A 232 22.70 0.68 -15.53
N GLY A 233 21.77 1.63 -15.51
CA GLY A 233 21.39 2.37 -16.71
C GLY A 233 22.51 3.27 -17.24
N ALA A 234 22.45 3.61 -18.53
CA ALA A 234 23.54 4.26 -19.28
C ALA A 234 23.92 5.68 -18.80
N TRP A 235 23.25 6.22 -17.78
CA TRP A 235 23.47 7.55 -17.22
C TRP A 235 23.92 7.56 -15.74
N HIS A 236 24.17 6.41 -15.13
CA HIS A 236 24.91 6.32 -13.86
C HIS A 236 26.39 6.71 -14.04
N LEU A 237 26.99 7.30 -13.00
CA LEU A 237 28.36 7.84 -13.03
C LEU A 237 29.36 7.08 -12.13
N ASP A 238 28.88 6.14 -11.30
CA ASP A 238 29.67 5.39 -10.33
C ASP A 238 29.79 3.90 -10.74
N ASP A 239 31.02 3.47 -11.06
CA ASP A 239 31.37 2.10 -11.49
C ASP A 239 31.10 1.00 -10.44
N ASP A 240 30.84 1.37 -9.17
CA ASP A 240 30.57 0.44 -8.05
C ASP A 240 29.06 0.11 -7.90
N THR A 241 28.20 0.55 -8.82
CA THR A 241 26.76 0.28 -8.75
C THR A 241 26.41 -1.17 -9.11
N LYS A 242 25.45 -1.76 -8.39
CA LYS A 242 25.06 -3.17 -8.57
C LYS A 242 24.10 -3.34 -9.76
N PRO A 243 24.15 -4.49 -10.45
CA PRO A 243 23.20 -4.80 -11.52
C PRO A 243 21.77 -4.95 -11.00
N SER A 244 20.78 -4.57 -11.80
CA SER A 244 19.36 -4.84 -11.51
C SER A 244 19.02 -6.30 -11.79
N GLN A 245 18.33 -6.96 -10.87
CA GLN A 245 17.90 -8.35 -11.02
C GLN A 245 16.55 -8.40 -11.75
N VAL A 246 16.49 -9.09 -12.89
CA VAL A 246 15.22 -9.42 -13.57
C VAL A 246 14.92 -10.90 -13.41
N VAL A 247 13.74 -11.26 -12.92
CA VAL A 247 13.29 -12.66 -12.83
C VAL A 247 12.03 -12.87 -13.65
N VAL A 248 12.06 -13.86 -14.54
CA VAL A 248 10.90 -14.26 -15.36
C VAL A 248 10.42 -15.65 -14.98
N ALA A 249 9.24 -15.72 -14.37
CA ALA A 249 8.50 -16.95 -14.13
C ALA A 249 7.73 -17.37 -15.40
N ARG A 250 7.74 -18.66 -15.74
CA ARG A 250 7.03 -19.24 -16.89
C ARG A 250 6.27 -20.51 -16.51
N GLY A 251 4.96 -20.53 -16.70
CA GLY A 251 4.14 -21.71 -16.46
C GLY A 251 2.63 -21.43 -16.47
N PRO A 252 1.79 -22.43 -16.11
CA PRO A 252 2.16 -23.80 -15.81
C PRO A 252 2.35 -24.65 -17.08
N SER A 253 3.34 -25.53 -17.08
CA SER A 253 3.54 -26.61 -18.07
C SER A 253 3.39 -27.98 -17.39
N GLN A 254 2.98 -29.02 -18.13
CA GLN A 254 3.06 -30.40 -17.66
C GLN A 254 4.45 -31.03 -17.89
N GLN A 255 5.31 -30.38 -18.68
CA GLN A 255 6.64 -30.87 -19.03
C GLN A 255 7.64 -29.71 -19.09
N TRP A 256 8.53 -29.65 -18.11
CA TRP A 256 9.85 -29.03 -18.22
C TRP A 256 10.90 -30.16 -18.14
N PRO A 257 12.01 -30.10 -18.91
CA PRO A 257 12.92 -31.24 -19.06
C PRO A 257 13.77 -31.51 -17.80
N GLU A 258 14.00 -30.49 -16.97
CA GLU A 258 14.70 -30.59 -15.69
C GLU A 258 13.98 -29.74 -14.62
N PRO A 259 14.19 -30.01 -13.31
CA PRO A 259 13.68 -29.15 -12.24
C PRO A 259 14.21 -27.72 -12.37
N ALA A 260 13.37 -26.73 -12.07
CA ALA A 260 13.81 -25.34 -11.98
C ALA A 260 14.88 -25.16 -10.89
N ARG A 261 15.87 -24.31 -11.18
CA ARG A 261 17.00 -23.95 -10.32
C ARG A 261 17.39 -22.50 -10.56
N LYS A 262 18.02 -21.85 -9.57
CA LYS A 262 18.66 -20.55 -9.77
C LYS A 262 19.84 -20.71 -10.73
N ASN A 263 19.86 -19.94 -11.81
CA ASN A 263 20.96 -19.88 -12.78
C ASN A 263 20.91 -18.52 -13.50
N PRO A 264 21.45 -17.44 -12.89
CA PRO A 264 21.50 -16.13 -13.53
C PRO A 264 22.35 -16.18 -14.80
N ILE A 265 21.93 -15.40 -15.80
CA ILE A 265 22.73 -15.04 -16.98
C ILE A 265 22.90 -13.53 -17.02
N ASN A 266 23.99 -13.04 -17.59
CA ASN A 266 24.17 -11.60 -17.80
C ASN A 266 23.40 -11.11 -19.05
N ALA A 267 23.20 -9.80 -19.16
CA ALA A 267 22.51 -9.18 -20.29
C ALA A 267 23.09 -9.54 -21.67
N GLU A 268 24.42 -9.74 -21.81
CA GLU A 268 25.03 -10.11 -23.09
C GLU A 268 24.73 -11.57 -23.48
N GLU A 269 24.79 -12.51 -22.54
CA GLU A 269 24.33 -13.89 -22.75
C GLU A 269 22.83 -13.94 -23.08
N ALA A 270 22.02 -13.10 -22.44
CA ALA A 270 20.60 -12.99 -22.70
C ALA A 270 20.30 -12.41 -24.10
N LYS A 271 21.10 -11.46 -24.59
CA LYS A 271 21.07 -10.96 -25.98
C LYS A 271 21.52 -12.03 -26.98
N MET A 272 22.67 -12.67 -26.72
CA MET A 272 23.25 -13.70 -27.61
C MET A 272 22.35 -14.94 -27.76
N SER A 273 21.60 -15.30 -26.72
CA SER A 273 20.59 -16.37 -26.76
C SER A 273 19.27 -15.95 -27.43
N GLY A 274 19.09 -14.67 -27.76
CA GLY A 274 17.89 -14.13 -28.39
C GLY A 274 16.68 -14.07 -27.44
N ILE A 275 16.92 -14.01 -26.13
CA ILE A 275 15.90 -13.86 -25.10
C ILE A 275 15.68 -12.38 -24.76
N LEU A 276 16.77 -11.62 -24.56
CA LEU A 276 16.73 -10.21 -24.20
C LEU A 276 16.90 -9.31 -25.42
N LEU A 277 16.04 -8.31 -25.52
CA LEU A 277 16.26 -7.10 -26.32
C LEU A 277 16.33 -5.91 -25.36
N MET A 278 17.28 -5.00 -25.59
CA MET A 278 17.42 -3.76 -24.82
C MET A 278 17.22 -2.57 -25.76
N TRP A 279 16.54 -1.54 -25.27
CA TRP A 279 16.34 -0.26 -25.94
C TRP A 279 16.61 0.88 -24.97
N THR A 280 17.10 2.01 -25.48
CA THR A 280 16.94 3.30 -24.81
C THR A 280 15.50 3.81 -24.97
N TYR A 281 15.09 4.72 -24.10
CA TYR A 281 13.82 5.44 -24.21
C TYR A 281 13.55 6.02 -25.62
N ASP A 282 14.56 6.64 -26.25
CA ASP A 282 14.43 7.25 -27.58
C ASP A 282 14.33 6.23 -28.72
N GLU A 283 14.96 5.06 -28.61
CA GLU A 283 14.80 3.97 -29.57
C GLU A 283 13.39 3.37 -29.49
N LEU A 284 12.86 3.20 -28.27
CA LEU A 284 11.48 2.75 -28.06
C LEU A 284 10.47 3.74 -28.67
N LEU A 285 10.62 5.04 -28.41
CA LEU A 285 9.76 6.07 -29.02
C LEU A 285 9.85 6.03 -30.55
N SER A 286 11.06 5.95 -31.10
CA SER A 286 11.29 5.91 -32.55
C SER A 286 10.60 4.70 -33.19
N GLU A 287 10.64 3.53 -32.54
CA GLU A 287 9.92 2.34 -32.98
C GLU A 287 8.40 2.47 -32.80
N ALA A 288 7.92 3.04 -31.69
CA ALA A 288 6.50 3.31 -31.43
C ALA A 288 5.87 4.17 -32.53
N TRP A 289 6.48 5.32 -32.84
CA TRP A 289 6.08 6.17 -33.97
C TRP A 289 6.05 5.36 -35.28
N ARG A 290 7.13 4.63 -35.59
CA ARG A 290 7.28 3.82 -36.82
C ARG A 290 6.27 2.67 -36.97
N VAL A 291 5.67 2.16 -35.89
CA VAL A 291 4.65 1.10 -35.94
C VAL A 291 3.22 1.58 -35.68
N SER A 292 3.06 2.80 -35.15
CA SER A 292 1.74 3.46 -35.03
C SER A 292 1.13 3.83 -36.37
N GLY A 293 1.97 4.23 -37.34
CA GLY A 293 1.53 4.75 -38.64
C GLY A 293 1.07 6.21 -38.61
N ALA A 294 1.29 6.93 -37.50
CA ALA A 294 1.16 8.39 -37.49
C ALA A 294 2.31 9.02 -38.29
N ASP A 295 2.00 9.96 -39.18
CA ASP A 295 3.00 10.67 -39.99
C ASP A 295 3.96 11.46 -39.08
N VAL A 296 5.25 11.18 -39.19
CA VAL A 296 6.30 11.97 -38.54
C VAL A 296 6.39 13.31 -39.28
N ALA A 297 5.98 14.40 -38.62
CA ALA A 297 6.20 15.74 -39.13
C ALA A 297 7.70 15.98 -39.38
N GLU A 298 8.05 16.49 -40.57
CA GLU A 298 9.42 16.40 -41.13
C GLU A 298 10.52 17.14 -40.33
N ASP A 299 10.17 17.93 -39.30
CA ASP A 299 11.12 18.71 -38.47
C ASP A 299 11.84 17.92 -37.36
N VAL A 300 11.44 16.67 -37.03
CA VAL A 300 12.03 15.91 -35.89
C VAL A 300 12.85 14.69 -36.37
N ALA A 301 14.01 14.95 -36.96
CA ALA A 301 14.94 13.91 -37.41
C ALA A 301 15.67 13.21 -36.24
N ARG A 302 15.13 12.08 -35.73
CA ARG A 302 15.84 11.16 -34.82
C ARG A 302 16.58 10.04 -35.60
N PRO A 303 17.80 9.63 -35.19
CA PRO A 303 18.59 8.63 -35.92
C PRO A 303 18.05 7.19 -35.72
N VAL A 304 17.96 6.42 -36.80
CA VAL A 304 17.37 5.05 -36.79
C VAL A 304 18.45 3.97 -36.67
N ALA A 305 18.41 3.20 -35.59
CA ALA A 305 19.21 1.98 -35.39
C ALA A 305 18.60 0.74 -36.11
N GLN A 306 19.34 -0.38 -36.17
CA GLN A 306 19.04 -1.49 -37.10
C GLN A 306 18.14 -2.61 -36.54
N ARG A 307 17.54 -3.39 -37.46
CA ARG A 307 16.41 -4.32 -37.24
C ARG A 307 16.81 -5.72 -36.71
N ALA A 308 15.84 -6.35 -36.03
CA ALA A 308 15.70 -7.82 -35.92
C ALA A 308 14.27 -8.27 -36.32
N LEU A 309 14.02 -9.57 -36.48
CA LEU A 309 12.76 -10.17 -37.02
C LEU A 309 12.18 -11.25 -36.09
N ILE A 310 10.84 -11.37 -36.04
CA ILE A 310 10.09 -12.27 -35.14
C ILE A 310 9.19 -13.26 -35.93
N PRO A 311 9.19 -14.58 -35.63
CA PRO A 311 8.28 -15.57 -36.23
C PRO A 311 7.02 -15.89 -35.38
N ARG A 312 5.96 -16.50 -35.96
CA ARG A 312 4.65 -16.83 -35.33
C ARG A 312 4.42 -18.36 -35.14
N ILE A 313 3.66 -18.79 -34.10
CA ILE A 313 3.17 -20.18 -33.86
C ILE A 313 1.68 -20.20 -33.35
N VAL A 314 1.05 -21.39 -33.18
CA VAL A 314 -0.42 -21.70 -33.10
C VAL A 314 -0.72 -22.72 -31.94
N PRO A 315 -1.95 -22.83 -31.34
CA PRO A 315 -2.18 -23.36 -29.96
C PRO A 315 -2.94 -24.73 -29.78
N VAL A 316 -2.97 -25.29 -28.54
CA VAL A 316 -4.06 -26.13 -27.92
C VAL A 316 -3.85 -26.42 -26.39
N GLN A 317 -4.86 -27.00 -25.70
CA GLN A 317 -5.22 -27.08 -24.24
C GLN A 317 -4.79 -28.40 -23.49
N ALA A 318 -4.98 -28.69 -22.16
CA ALA A 318 -5.10 -27.95 -20.85
C ALA A 318 -5.27 -28.92 -19.60
N TYR A 319 -5.37 -28.37 -18.35
CA TYR A 319 -5.81 -28.97 -17.02
C TYR A 319 -4.78 -29.75 -16.12
N SER A 320 -4.98 -30.15 -14.83
CA SER A 320 -5.54 -29.59 -13.53
C SER A 320 -5.46 -30.67 -12.38
N THR A 321 -5.66 -30.56 -11.02
CA THR A 321 -5.55 -29.59 -9.86
C THR A 321 -5.82 -30.30 -8.48
N ARG A 322 -5.55 -29.67 -7.30
CA ARG A 322 -6.04 -29.89 -5.86
C ARG A 322 -5.19 -30.78 -4.86
N ARG A 323 -5.16 -30.62 -3.50
CA ARG A 323 -5.38 -29.50 -2.49
C ARG A 323 -5.07 -29.96 -1.00
N ARG A 324 -5.03 -29.04 0.01
CA ARG A 324 -5.27 -29.19 1.51
C ARG A 324 -4.03 -29.41 2.44
N ASP A 325 -3.96 -28.99 3.74
CA ASP A 325 -4.70 -28.05 4.69
C ASP A 325 -3.78 -27.72 5.95
N THR A 326 -4.15 -26.86 6.95
CA THR A 326 -3.22 -26.16 7.94
C THR A 326 -3.58 -26.13 9.48
N ARG A 327 -2.68 -25.67 10.42
CA ARG A 327 -2.95 -25.31 11.88
C ARG A 327 -1.83 -24.50 12.67
N GLN A 328 -2.12 -23.96 13.88
CA GLN A 328 -1.40 -22.84 14.61
C GLN A 328 -1.33 -22.91 16.20
N PRO A 329 -0.57 -22.02 16.91
CA PRO A 329 -0.45 -21.85 18.40
C PRO A 329 -1.03 -20.52 19.02
N GLN A 330 -0.56 -20.03 20.21
CA GLN A 330 -1.12 -18.90 21.02
C GLN A 330 -0.11 -17.93 21.74
N PRO A 331 -0.53 -16.75 22.29
CA PRO A 331 0.34 -15.57 22.58
C PRO A 331 0.28 -14.94 24.03
N ALA A 332 0.88 -13.75 24.23
CA ALA A 332 0.83 -12.90 25.45
C ALA A 332 0.72 -11.38 25.14
N VAL A 333 0.38 -10.52 26.12
CA VAL A 333 -0.04 -9.10 25.90
C VAL A 333 0.56 -8.10 26.92
N LEU A 334 0.83 -6.86 26.50
CA LEU A 334 1.16 -5.72 27.37
C LEU A 334 0.41 -4.41 26.98
N ARG A 335 0.20 -3.53 27.97
CA ARG A 335 -0.29 -2.14 27.84
C ARG A 335 0.77 -1.20 28.46
N ARG A 336 0.87 0.05 27.99
CA ARG A 336 1.56 1.14 28.72
C ARG A 336 0.77 2.44 28.73
N SER A 337 1.15 3.32 29.64
CA SER A 337 0.52 4.60 29.98
C SER A 337 1.31 5.80 29.42
N ARG A 338 0.64 6.94 29.28
CA ARG A 338 1.25 8.24 28.91
C ARG A 338 2.52 8.52 29.72
N LEU A 339 3.60 8.95 29.05
CA LEU A 339 4.86 9.37 29.66
C LEU A 339 4.83 10.87 30.02
N PRO A 340 5.54 11.34 31.08
CA PRO A 340 5.59 12.76 31.41
C PRO A 340 6.44 13.59 30.45
N THR A 341 6.05 14.86 30.26
CA THR A 341 6.61 15.87 29.33
C THR A 341 8.06 16.33 29.60
N ALA A 342 8.83 15.58 30.39
CA ALA A 342 10.24 15.89 30.68
C ALA A 342 11.19 15.50 29.53
N LYS A 343 10.87 14.45 28.75
CA LYS A 343 11.80 13.89 27.75
C LYS A 343 11.82 14.71 26.44
N ALA A 344 10.67 15.17 25.97
CA ALA A 344 10.57 16.13 24.86
C ALA A 344 11.29 17.45 25.18
N ARG A 345 11.12 17.96 26.41
CA ARG A 345 11.85 19.15 26.90
C ARG A 345 13.37 18.98 26.91
N ALA A 346 13.87 17.76 27.13
CA ALA A 346 15.30 17.46 27.02
C ALA A 346 15.79 17.46 25.56
N LEU A 347 14.95 17.03 24.59
CA LEU A 347 15.25 17.15 23.15
C LEU A 347 15.24 18.62 22.69
N ALA A 348 14.26 19.41 23.13
CA ALA A 348 14.23 20.85 22.86
C ALA A 348 15.44 21.59 23.46
N LEU A 349 15.98 21.11 24.59
CA LEU A 349 17.24 21.58 25.16
C LEU A 349 18.48 21.05 24.41
N ALA A 350 18.40 19.97 23.64
CA ALA A 350 19.50 19.56 22.74
C ALA A 350 19.68 20.56 21.58
N SER A 351 18.60 21.16 21.06
CA SER A 351 18.69 22.32 20.15
C SER A 351 19.36 23.54 20.81
N HIS A 352 19.47 23.59 22.14
CA HIS A 352 20.25 24.61 22.84
C HIS A 352 21.78 24.40 22.74
N ALA A 353 22.25 23.19 22.40
CA ALA A 353 23.66 22.93 22.07
C ALA A 353 24.03 23.57 20.72
N ILE A 354 23.12 23.54 19.74
CA ILE A 354 23.28 24.25 18.46
C ILE A 354 23.36 25.77 18.72
N ARG A 355 22.50 26.30 19.59
CA ARG A 355 22.59 27.71 20.06
C ARG A 355 23.89 28.02 20.82
N ALA A 356 24.52 27.03 21.47
CA ALA A 356 25.79 27.23 22.16
C ALA A 356 26.98 27.26 21.16
N GLN A 357 26.97 26.45 20.11
CA GLN A 357 27.98 26.52 19.03
C GLN A 357 27.91 27.84 18.26
N ILE A 358 26.72 28.44 18.14
CA ILE A 358 26.53 29.80 17.60
C ILE A 358 27.16 30.89 18.50
N SER A 359 27.51 30.59 19.76
CA SER A 359 28.11 31.55 20.69
C SER A 359 29.62 31.77 20.53
N GLU A 360 30.34 30.95 19.75
CA GLU A 360 31.80 31.04 19.59
C GLU A 360 32.25 31.51 18.19
N GLY A 361 31.93 32.78 17.87
CA GLY A 361 32.90 33.64 17.19
C GLY A 361 33.09 33.53 15.67
N ALA A 362 32.18 32.92 14.92
CA ALA A 362 32.18 32.98 13.44
C ALA A 362 31.24 34.09 12.91
N PRO A 363 31.62 34.85 11.86
CA PRO A 363 30.84 36.00 11.38
C PRO A 363 29.61 35.59 10.55
N SER A 364 28.50 36.29 10.75
CA SER A 364 27.18 35.97 10.20
C SER A 364 26.82 36.73 8.91
N PRO A 365 25.97 36.18 8.03
CA PRO A 365 24.85 36.92 7.45
C PRO A 365 23.68 36.99 8.47
N VAL A 366 22.76 37.95 8.30
CA VAL A 366 21.78 38.29 9.34
C VAL A 366 20.49 37.45 9.22
N LEU A 367 20.13 36.73 10.29
CA LEU A 367 18.77 36.23 10.51
C LEU A 367 18.05 37.10 11.55
N SER A 368 16.84 37.55 11.22
CA SER A 368 16.04 38.48 12.05
C SER A 368 15.39 37.76 13.23
N SER A 369 15.95 37.92 14.44
CA SER A 369 15.48 37.29 15.68
C SER A 369 14.27 37.99 16.32
N ALA A 370 13.22 38.22 15.53
CA ALA A 370 12.00 38.92 15.95
C ALA A 370 10.78 37.97 16.03
N HIS A 371 10.14 37.94 17.20
CA HIS A 371 8.86 37.24 17.53
C HIS A 371 8.92 35.71 17.75
N VAL A 372 9.43 35.31 18.93
CA VAL A 372 8.87 34.16 19.68
C VAL A 372 8.35 34.68 21.03
N PRO A 373 7.07 35.08 21.13
CA PRO A 373 6.48 35.59 22.37
C PRO A 373 5.78 34.49 23.20
N SER A 374 5.87 34.60 24.52
CA SER A 374 5.20 33.74 25.52
C SER A 374 5.75 32.31 25.70
N ALA A 375 5.24 31.62 26.72
CA ALA A 375 5.82 30.43 27.34
C ALA A 375 5.12 29.09 27.01
N GLU A 376 4.15 29.12 26.10
CA GLU A 376 3.37 27.96 25.61
C GLU A 376 3.40 28.00 24.08
N LEU A 377 3.70 26.87 23.44
CA LEU A 377 3.67 26.76 21.97
C LEU A 377 2.23 26.54 21.48
N PRO A 378 1.86 27.01 20.27
CA PRO A 378 0.56 26.74 19.71
C PRO A 378 0.41 25.25 19.34
N GLU A 379 -0.78 24.70 19.51
CA GLU A 379 -1.10 23.31 19.20
C GLU A 379 -1.87 23.19 17.87
N ALA A 380 -1.62 22.09 17.15
CA ALA A 380 -2.51 21.54 16.14
C ALA A 380 -3.30 20.39 16.78
N VAL A 381 -4.63 20.55 16.90
CA VAL A 381 -5.49 19.64 17.69
C VAL A 381 -6.56 19.01 16.82
N ALA A 382 -6.66 17.68 16.85
CA ALA A 382 -7.62 16.87 16.11
C ALA A 382 -8.71 16.28 17.00
N PHE A 383 -9.94 16.26 16.49
CA PHE A 383 -11.10 15.68 17.17
C PHE A 383 -11.88 14.76 16.22
N ALA A 384 -11.87 13.46 16.50
CA ALA A 384 -12.67 12.45 15.83
C ALA A 384 -14.01 12.26 16.55
N THR A 385 -15.09 12.78 15.98
CA THR A 385 -16.41 12.92 16.63
C THR A 385 -17.43 11.86 16.22
N ALA A 386 -17.30 11.33 15.00
CA ALA A 386 -18.23 10.36 14.41
C ALA A 386 -17.47 9.38 13.48
N ALA A 387 -18.13 8.34 12.96
CA ALA A 387 -17.51 7.44 11.99
C ALA A 387 -17.37 8.08 10.60
N SER A 388 -18.25 9.02 10.23
CA SER A 388 -18.09 9.89 9.05
C SER A 388 -18.87 11.19 9.19
N LEU A 389 -18.48 12.22 8.43
CA LEU A 389 -19.21 13.48 8.30
C LEU A 389 -19.81 13.60 6.89
N ASP A 390 -21.09 13.94 6.81
CA ASP A 390 -21.74 14.31 5.56
C ASP A 390 -21.43 15.76 5.20
N LEU A 391 -20.33 15.96 4.47
CA LEU A 391 -19.88 17.30 4.10
C LEU A 391 -20.87 18.04 3.18
N ALA A 392 -21.73 17.33 2.44
CA ALA A 392 -22.78 17.93 1.63
C ALA A 392 -23.94 18.44 2.50
N ALA A 393 -24.33 17.70 3.54
CA ALA A 393 -25.26 18.17 4.58
C ALA A 393 -24.67 19.38 5.34
N LEU A 394 -23.38 19.33 5.69
CA LEU A 394 -22.68 20.43 6.36
C LEU A 394 -22.69 21.72 5.52
N VAL A 395 -22.36 21.65 4.23
CA VAL A 395 -22.42 22.81 3.31
C VAL A 395 -23.85 23.32 3.14
N SER A 396 -24.82 22.44 2.89
CA SER A 396 -26.22 22.82 2.68
C SER A 396 -26.93 23.34 3.93
N SER A 397 -26.39 23.08 5.13
CA SER A 397 -26.91 23.63 6.40
C SER A 397 -26.76 25.15 6.54
N GLY A 398 -25.88 25.77 5.73
CA GLY A 398 -25.55 27.20 5.84
C GLY A 398 -24.87 27.61 7.14
N LYS A 399 -24.30 26.66 7.90
CA LYS A 399 -23.61 26.92 9.18
C LYS A 399 -22.10 27.18 9.06
N LEU A 400 -21.49 26.91 7.90
CA LEU A 400 -20.08 27.23 7.66
C LEU A 400 -19.86 28.76 7.64
N PRO A 401 -18.75 29.26 8.21
CA PRO A 401 -18.36 30.66 8.09
C PRO A 401 -17.98 31.01 6.64
N GLN A 402 -17.96 32.29 6.28
CA GLN A 402 -17.60 32.73 4.93
C GLN A 402 -16.13 32.43 4.60
N GLY A 403 -15.83 32.18 3.32
CA GLY A 403 -14.46 31.94 2.84
C GLY A 403 -14.00 30.48 2.84
N TRP A 404 -14.83 29.53 3.27
CA TRP A 404 -14.53 28.09 3.18
C TRP A 404 -14.24 27.63 1.74
N ARG A 405 -13.41 26.59 1.59
CA ARG A 405 -12.99 26.01 0.32
C ARG A 405 -13.12 24.48 0.34
N TRP A 406 -13.48 23.89 -0.78
CA TRP A 406 -13.26 22.45 -1.01
C TRP A 406 -11.78 22.19 -1.28
N MET A 407 -11.30 21.03 -0.85
CA MET A 407 -10.03 20.42 -1.23
C MET A 407 -10.27 18.91 -1.46
N GLU A 408 -9.30 18.20 -2.03
CA GLU A 408 -9.32 16.73 -2.16
C GLU A 408 -10.58 16.17 -2.84
N ASP A 409 -10.95 16.64 -4.04
CA ASP A 409 -12.16 16.20 -4.76
C ASP A 409 -13.44 16.10 -3.89
N GLN A 410 -13.62 17.13 -3.05
CA GLN A 410 -14.72 17.26 -2.09
C GLN A 410 -14.69 16.26 -0.92
N VAL A 411 -13.53 15.66 -0.61
CA VAL A 411 -13.31 14.80 0.57
C VAL A 411 -12.97 15.64 1.81
N MET A 412 -12.46 16.87 1.65
CA MET A 412 -12.17 17.79 2.76
C MET A 412 -12.71 19.21 2.53
N LEU A 413 -13.13 19.87 3.61
CA LEU A 413 -13.37 21.31 3.65
C LEU A 413 -12.26 22.01 4.44
N TYR A 414 -11.66 23.06 3.86
CA TYR A 414 -10.79 24.00 4.57
C TYR A 414 -11.58 25.26 4.93
N VAL A 415 -11.46 25.70 6.19
CA VAL A 415 -12.05 26.93 6.73
C VAL A 415 -10.89 27.82 7.17
N PRO A 416 -10.53 28.85 6.39
CA PRO A 416 -9.53 29.82 6.79
C PRO A 416 -10.05 30.69 7.94
N THR A 417 -9.21 30.95 8.93
CA THR A 417 -9.39 32.05 9.91
C THR A 417 -10.76 32.07 10.63
N TRP A 418 -11.09 30.99 11.33
CA TRP A 418 -12.17 30.99 12.32
C TRP A 418 -11.78 31.89 13.51
N GLN A 419 -12.69 32.74 13.96
CA GLN A 419 -12.47 33.68 15.07
C GLN A 419 -13.49 33.50 16.19
N HIS A 420 -13.00 33.32 17.43
CA HIS A 420 -13.82 33.21 18.62
C HIS A 420 -13.03 33.62 19.88
N ASP A 421 -13.63 34.42 20.77
CA ASP A 421 -13.02 34.92 22.02
C ASP A 421 -11.57 35.40 21.89
N GLY A 422 -11.31 36.21 20.84
CA GLY A 422 -9.97 36.76 20.54
C GLY A 422 -8.95 35.76 19.97
N SER A 423 -9.28 34.47 19.93
CA SER A 423 -8.52 33.44 19.21
C SER A 423 -8.84 33.49 17.72
N SER A 424 -7.84 33.30 16.85
CA SER A 424 -7.99 33.29 15.40
C SER A 424 -7.09 32.20 14.80
N GLY A 425 -7.65 31.29 14.01
CA GLY A 425 -6.91 30.12 13.51
C GLY A 425 -7.66 29.31 12.46
N ASP A 426 -6.98 28.35 11.86
CA ASP A 426 -7.44 27.60 10.70
C ASP A 426 -8.08 26.27 11.09
N ILE A 427 -9.06 25.80 10.29
CA ILE A 427 -9.76 24.53 10.54
C ILE A 427 -9.85 23.69 9.26
N PHE A 428 -9.53 22.40 9.38
CA PHE A 428 -9.74 21.39 8.36
C PHE A 428 -10.85 20.42 8.82
N VAL A 429 -11.83 20.13 7.97
CA VAL A 429 -12.96 19.22 8.28
C VAL A 429 -12.99 18.07 7.29
N PHE A 430 -12.91 16.84 7.81
CA PHE A 430 -12.70 15.63 7.05
C PHE A 430 -13.96 14.77 6.97
N ARG A 431 -14.25 14.21 5.78
CA ARG A 431 -15.31 13.21 5.58
C ARG A 431 -15.15 12.00 6.50
N SER A 432 -13.92 11.69 6.90
CA SER A 432 -13.50 10.59 7.77
C SER A 432 -14.02 10.62 9.22
N GLY A 433 -14.74 11.68 9.63
CA GLY A 433 -15.50 11.69 10.89
C GLY A 433 -15.14 12.79 11.90
N GLY A 434 -14.36 13.79 11.52
CA GLY A 434 -13.91 14.82 12.46
C GLY A 434 -13.19 16.01 11.82
N TYR A 435 -12.49 16.78 12.65
CA TYR A 435 -11.88 18.05 12.26
C TYR A 435 -10.56 18.32 13.01
N VAL A 436 -9.72 19.20 12.46
CA VAL A 436 -8.42 19.60 13.01
C VAL A 436 -8.35 21.13 13.07
N THR A 437 -7.86 21.67 14.19
CA THR A 437 -7.75 23.12 14.43
C THR A 437 -6.31 23.54 14.70
N TRP A 438 -5.85 24.59 14.01
CA TRP A 438 -4.50 25.16 14.15
C TRP A 438 -4.58 26.55 14.80
N GLY A 439 -3.83 26.76 15.89
CA GLY A 439 -3.75 28.07 16.55
C GLY A 439 -5.04 28.53 17.26
N LEU A 440 -6.01 27.62 17.44
CA LEU A 440 -7.25 27.88 18.17
C LEU A 440 -7.19 27.36 19.60
N THR A 441 -7.67 28.14 20.55
CA THR A 441 -7.85 27.68 21.93
C THR A 441 -8.88 26.55 22.01
N PRO A 442 -8.82 25.66 23.03
CA PRO A 442 -9.82 24.61 23.24
C PRO A 442 -11.26 25.13 23.38
N ALA A 443 -11.44 26.38 23.83
CA ALA A 443 -12.72 27.06 23.85
C ALA A 443 -13.23 27.39 22.43
N ALA A 444 -12.39 28.03 21.60
CA ALA A 444 -12.72 28.37 20.21
C ALA A 444 -12.99 27.12 19.34
N SER A 445 -12.21 26.05 19.53
CA SER A 445 -12.40 24.76 18.87
C SER A 445 -13.72 24.09 19.29
N ARG A 446 -14.06 24.10 20.58
CA ARG A 446 -15.35 23.60 21.09
C ARG A 446 -16.55 24.44 20.60
N ALA A 447 -16.38 25.75 20.48
CA ALA A 447 -17.40 26.63 19.92
C ALA A 447 -17.69 26.31 18.45
N PHE A 448 -16.66 26.04 17.64
CA PHE A 448 -16.82 25.56 16.27
C PHE A 448 -17.60 24.23 16.21
N TYR A 449 -17.23 23.23 17.01
CA TYR A 449 -17.94 21.95 17.05
C TYR A 449 -19.44 22.11 17.33
N HIS A 450 -19.80 22.89 18.35
CA HIS A 450 -21.21 23.09 18.73
C HIS A 450 -22.01 23.96 17.75
N SER A 451 -21.40 25.01 17.17
CA SER A 451 -22.10 25.97 16.31
C SER A 451 -22.15 25.60 14.83
N VAL A 452 -21.19 24.78 14.36
CA VAL A 452 -21.03 24.38 12.96
C VAL A 452 -21.34 22.89 12.78
N ILE A 453 -20.47 22.00 13.29
CA ILE A 453 -20.58 20.54 13.05
C ILE A 453 -21.89 19.99 13.63
N ARG A 454 -22.05 20.03 14.95
CA ARG A 454 -23.19 19.44 15.65
C ARG A 454 -24.52 20.15 15.34
N ALA A 455 -24.48 21.44 15.03
CA ALA A 455 -25.65 22.21 14.62
C ALA A 455 -26.12 21.91 13.18
N SER A 456 -25.25 21.37 12.32
CA SER A 456 -25.60 20.94 10.96
C SER A 456 -26.18 19.53 10.88
N ALA A 457 -26.07 18.74 11.96
CA ALA A 457 -26.45 17.33 12.03
C ALA A 457 -25.80 16.43 10.96
N CYS A 458 -24.58 16.77 10.52
CA CYS A 458 -23.83 16.02 9.50
C CYS A 458 -23.14 14.73 10.03
N GLU A 459 -23.08 14.54 11.35
CA GLU A 459 -22.39 13.42 12.01
C GLU A 459 -23.11 12.08 11.81
N LYS A 460 -22.42 11.07 11.26
CA LYS A 460 -22.93 9.70 11.08
C LYS A 460 -22.20 8.72 11.99
N ASP A 461 -22.96 7.94 12.76
CA ASP A 461 -22.44 7.06 13.82
C ASP A 461 -21.50 7.82 14.80
N VAL A 462 -22.07 8.81 15.51
CA VAL A 462 -21.39 9.60 16.57
C VAL A 462 -20.73 8.68 17.61
N TYR A 463 -19.48 8.97 17.99
CA TYR A 463 -18.81 8.25 19.07
C TYR A 463 -19.31 8.72 20.46
N GLU A 464 -19.55 7.78 21.39
CA GLU A 464 -19.91 8.09 22.79
C GLU A 464 -18.88 8.98 23.50
N GLN A 465 -17.61 8.83 23.12
CA GLN A 465 -16.49 9.67 23.51
C GLN A 465 -15.70 9.96 22.23
N ALA A 466 -15.54 11.24 21.88
CA ALA A 466 -14.69 11.65 20.78
C ALA A 466 -13.23 11.26 21.07
N GLY A 467 -12.50 10.86 20.03
CA GLY A 467 -11.05 10.69 20.11
C GLY A 467 -10.35 12.03 19.91
N ASP A 468 -9.36 12.31 20.75
CA ASP A 468 -8.49 13.48 20.72
C ASP A 468 -7.07 13.11 20.28
N GLU A 469 -6.40 14.03 19.59
CA GLU A 469 -4.95 14.05 19.39
C GLU A 469 -4.45 15.50 19.33
N ALA A 470 -3.25 15.78 19.83
CA ALA A 470 -2.66 17.13 19.80
C ALA A 470 -1.14 17.07 19.61
N MET A 471 -0.59 18.01 18.85
CA MET A 471 0.86 18.18 18.70
C MET A 471 1.25 19.66 18.68
N GLU A 472 2.30 20.03 19.41
CA GLU A 472 2.84 21.40 19.41
C GLU A 472 3.40 21.74 18.02
N TYR A 473 3.38 23.02 17.63
CA TYR A 473 4.06 23.49 16.42
C TYR A 473 4.82 24.80 16.62
N VAL A 474 5.83 25.01 15.76
CA VAL A 474 6.61 26.25 15.66
C VAL A 474 6.79 26.61 14.19
N GLU A 475 6.72 27.91 13.86
CA GLU A 475 7.03 28.41 12.52
C GLU A 475 8.42 29.07 12.54
N LEU A 476 9.32 28.65 11.64
CA LEU A 476 10.72 29.08 11.60
C LEU A 476 11.13 29.48 10.18
N TYR A 477 11.82 30.62 10.05
CA TYR A 477 12.39 31.09 8.78
C TYR A 477 13.73 30.40 8.50
N GLY A 478 13.95 29.97 7.25
CA GLY A 478 15.17 29.30 6.80
C GLY A 478 15.33 27.84 7.23
N GLU A 479 14.34 27.27 7.91
CA GLU A 479 14.26 25.84 8.27
C GLU A 479 13.35 25.09 7.30
N SER A 480 13.60 23.78 7.11
CA SER A 480 12.69 22.92 6.35
C SER A 480 11.53 22.41 7.23
N THR A 481 10.33 22.33 6.65
CA THR A 481 9.17 21.75 7.32
C THR A 481 9.38 20.26 7.61
N ARG A 482 9.19 19.85 8.87
CA ARG A 482 9.46 18.49 9.35
C ARG A 482 8.84 18.23 10.72
N VAL A 483 8.77 16.97 11.13
CA VAL A 483 8.50 16.59 12.52
C VAL A 483 9.81 16.38 13.27
N ALA A 484 9.88 16.81 14.52
CA ALA A 484 11.06 16.75 15.38
C ALA A 484 10.71 16.12 16.75
N GLY A 485 10.44 14.82 16.75
CA GLY A 485 9.85 14.13 17.91
C GLY A 485 8.38 14.51 18.04
N ASP A 486 8.02 15.15 19.16
CA ASP A 486 6.63 15.51 19.51
C ASP A 486 6.25 16.93 19.02
N LEU A 487 7.06 17.53 18.14
CA LEU A 487 6.95 18.92 17.67
C LEU A 487 6.90 19.00 16.14
N ILE A 488 5.95 19.76 15.61
CA ILE A 488 5.91 20.16 14.20
C ILE A 488 6.77 21.42 13.99
N VAL A 489 7.75 21.35 13.10
CA VAL A 489 8.44 22.52 12.55
C VAL A 489 7.82 22.86 11.21
N LEU A 490 7.21 24.04 11.09
CA LEU A 490 6.77 24.62 9.82
C LEU A 490 7.87 25.56 9.30
N GLY A 491 8.45 25.22 8.16
CA GLY A 491 9.43 26.04 7.47
C GLY A 491 8.78 27.20 6.71
N ARG A 492 9.45 28.34 6.71
CA ARG A 492 9.21 29.48 5.80
C ARG A 492 10.52 29.81 5.10
N GLU A 493 10.50 29.92 3.78
CA GLU A 493 11.68 30.39 3.03
C GLU A 493 11.78 31.92 3.07
N GLU A 494 12.84 32.50 2.50
CA GLU A 494 12.92 33.96 2.29
C GLU A 494 12.43 34.28 0.87
N SER A 495 11.29 34.98 0.80
CA SER A 495 10.48 35.13 -0.40
C SER A 495 11.21 35.80 -1.58
N ASN A 496 11.60 35.01 -2.57
CA ASN A 496 12.00 35.49 -3.90
C ASN A 496 10.78 35.87 -4.76
N GLY A 497 9.95 36.79 -4.26
CA GLY A 497 8.90 37.48 -5.02
C GLY A 497 7.48 36.89 -4.98
N ASP A 498 7.32 35.56 -4.93
CA ASP A 498 6.00 34.91 -5.04
C ASP A 498 5.39 34.50 -3.68
N GLU A 499 4.86 35.47 -2.93
CA GLU A 499 4.14 35.26 -1.66
C GLU A 499 2.99 34.22 -1.75
N GLN A 500 2.40 34.06 -2.94
CA GLN A 500 1.29 33.12 -3.17
C GLN A 500 1.73 31.66 -3.29
N ALA A 501 2.98 31.38 -3.71
CA ALA A 501 3.51 30.03 -3.80
C ALA A 501 3.84 29.48 -2.40
N GLU A 502 4.55 30.26 -1.58
CA GLU A 502 4.86 29.91 -0.18
C GLU A 502 3.59 29.65 0.63
N SER A 503 2.57 30.51 0.48
CA SER A 503 1.28 30.36 1.16
C SER A 503 0.53 29.09 0.76
N TRP A 504 0.77 28.53 -0.42
CA TRP A 504 0.15 27.28 -0.85
C TRP A 504 0.91 26.05 -0.32
N LEU A 505 2.25 26.06 -0.39
CA LEU A 505 3.08 24.98 0.14
C LEU A 505 2.90 24.81 1.66
N ALA A 506 2.86 25.92 2.41
CA ALA A 506 2.60 25.91 3.85
C ALA A 506 1.20 25.36 4.19
N LEU A 507 0.19 25.65 3.36
CA LEU A 507 -1.17 25.12 3.51
C LEU A 507 -1.21 23.60 3.24
N GLN A 508 -0.52 23.13 2.20
CA GLN A 508 -0.38 21.70 1.88
C GLN A 508 0.37 20.93 2.98
N ALA A 509 1.41 21.51 3.58
CA ALA A 509 2.12 20.91 4.71
C ALA A 509 1.22 20.79 5.96
N ARG A 510 0.47 21.86 6.31
CA ARG A 510 -0.54 21.80 7.38
C ARG A 510 -1.63 20.76 7.09
N LEU A 511 -2.01 20.55 5.83
CA LEU A 511 -2.94 19.48 5.42
C LEU A 511 -2.33 18.09 5.66
N ALA A 512 -1.09 17.83 5.23
CA ALA A 512 -0.40 16.55 5.44
C ALA A 512 -0.36 16.16 6.93
N PHE A 513 0.04 17.11 7.79
CA PHE A 513 0.04 16.94 9.23
C PHE A 513 -1.38 16.77 9.82
N SER A 514 -2.38 17.50 9.31
CA SER A 514 -3.77 17.36 9.75
C SER A 514 -4.36 15.98 9.45
N GLN A 515 -4.00 15.36 8.32
CA GLN A 515 -4.46 14.00 8.02
C GLN A 515 -3.86 12.97 8.98
N GLY A 516 -2.57 13.08 9.31
CA GLY A 516 -1.94 12.21 10.32
C GLY A 516 -2.58 12.36 11.72
N LEU A 517 -2.83 13.61 12.15
CA LEU A 517 -3.47 13.90 13.43
C LEU A 517 -4.92 13.39 13.49
N ILE A 518 -5.74 13.59 12.46
CA ILE A 518 -7.13 13.10 12.46
C ILE A 518 -7.20 11.56 12.33
N ALA A 519 -6.26 10.92 11.63
CA ALA A 519 -6.14 9.47 11.62
C ALA A 519 -5.80 8.94 13.02
N SER A 520 -4.85 9.55 13.74
CA SER A 520 -4.56 9.16 15.12
C SER A 520 -5.75 9.37 16.08
N ALA A 521 -6.44 10.52 15.99
CA ALA A 521 -7.66 10.77 16.78
C ALA A 521 -8.78 9.75 16.47
N ARG A 522 -8.95 9.35 15.21
CA ARG A 522 -9.89 8.28 14.80
C ARG A 522 -9.48 6.93 15.38
N LEU A 523 -8.19 6.61 15.39
CA LEU A 523 -7.67 5.40 16.03
C LEU A 523 -7.96 5.41 17.53
N SER A 524 -7.71 6.53 18.23
CA SER A 524 -8.07 6.72 19.65
C SER A 524 -9.56 6.45 19.92
N ALA A 525 -10.47 6.94 19.07
CA ALA A 525 -11.91 6.68 19.20
C ALA A 525 -12.29 5.18 19.00
N GLN A 526 -11.61 4.49 18.08
CA GLN A 526 -11.78 3.03 17.89
C GLN A 526 -11.18 2.24 19.06
N GLU A 527 -10.02 2.63 19.60
CA GLU A 527 -9.40 2.02 20.78
C GLU A 527 -10.32 2.13 22.02
N ILE A 528 -10.93 3.29 22.26
CA ILE A 528 -11.91 3.50 23.34
C ILE A 528 -13.17 2.64 23.12
N THR A 529 -13.62 2.48 21.88
CA THR A 529 -14.80 1.67 21.54
C THR A 529 -14.51 0.16 21.69
N LEU A 530 -13.31 -0.29 21.31
CA LEU A 530 -12.86 -1.66 21.53
C LEU A 530 -12.62 -1.95 23.01
N ALA A 531 -12.14 -0.98 23.81
CA ALA A 531 -12.02 -1.13 25.25
C ALA A 531 -13.38 -1.39 25.91
N ARG A 532 -14.39 -0.55 25.66
CA ARG A 532 -15.78 -0.77 26.14
C ARG A 532 -16.36 -2.12 25.68
N TYR A 533 -16.02 -2.56 24.46
CA TYR A 533 -16.44 -3.87 23.96
C TYR A 533 -15.73 -5.04 24.68
N LEU A 534 -14.42 -4.93 24.93
CA LEU A 534 -13.62 -5.87 25.72
C LEU A 534 -14.14 -5.99 27.16
N ASP A 535 -14.48 -4.89 27.82
CA ASP A 535 -15.05 -4.89 29.18
C ASP A 535 -16.37 -5.70 29.23
N SER A 536 -17.13 -5.69 28.12
CA SER A 536 -18.35 -6.50 27.98
C SER A 536 -18.12 -8.01 27.76
N ILE A 537 -16.86 -8.45 27.61
CA ILE A 537 -16.46 -9.83 27.25
C ILE A 537 -15.43 -10.42 28.23
N GLY A 538 -14.55 -9.59 28.81
CA GLY A 538 -13.51 -10.00 29.78
C GLY A 538 -13.99 -10.82 30.98
N PRO A 539 -15.23 -10.65 31.50
CA PRO A 539 -15.75 -11.54 32.56
C PRO A 539 -16.05 -12.98 32.12
N ILE A 540 -16.16 -13.26 30.82
CA ILE A 540 -16.67 -14.55 30.32
C ILE A 540 -15.72 -15.74 30.62
N PRO A 541 -14.39 -15.65 30.45
CA PRO A 541 -13.47 -16.73 30.84
C PRO A 541 -13.58 -17.12 32.32
N ALA A 542 -13.64 -16.14 33.24
CA ALA A 542 -13.80 -16.40 34.67
C ALA A 542 -15.18 -17.02 35.01
N GLN A 543 -16.24 -16.65 34.26
CA GLN A 543 -17.56 -17.27 34.38
C GLN A 543 -17.59 -18.71 33.84
N LEU A 544 -16.83 -19.02 32.79
CA LEU A 544 -16.64 -20.38 32.31
C LEU A 544 -15.88 -21.24 33.33
N GLU A 545 -14.78 -20.71 33.88
CA GLU A 545 -13.95 -21.36 34.91
C GLU A 545 -14.76 -21.70 36.17
N ALA A 546 -15.48 -20.74 36.73
CA ALA A 546 -16.28 -20.94 37.94
C ALA A 546 -17.58 -21.74 37.72
N GLY A 547 -18.16 -21.68 36.52
CA GLY A 547 -19.50 -22.23 36.24
C GLY A 547 -19.54 -23.53 35.43
N GLY A 548 -18.47 -23.89 34.73
CA GLY A 548 -18.40 -25.06 33.84
C GLY A 548 -19.41 -25.06 32.68
N LYS A 549 -20.05 -23.93 32.41
CA LYS A 549 -21.18 -23.77 31.46
C LYS A 549 -21.08 -22.42 30.77
N VAL A 550 -21.47 -22.36 29.49
CA VAL A 550 -21.45 -21.11 28.73
C VAL A 550 -22.43 -20.10 29.34
N PRO A 551 -21.98 -18.91 29.78
CA PRO A 551 -22.84 -17.95 30.50
C PRO A 551 -23.77 -17.13 29.57
N LEU A 552 -23.53 -17.16 28.26
CA LEU A 552 -24.31 -16.42 27.25
C LEU A 552 -25.20 -17.35 26.41
N LYS A 553 -26.37 -16.84 26.00
CA LYS A 553 -27.24 -17.53 25.03
C LYS A 553 -26.70 -17.34 23.61
N ARG A 554 -27.03 -18.28 22.71
CA ARG A 554 -26.63 -18.23 21.28
C ARG A 554 -26.95 -16.89 20.59
N ARG A 555 -28.09 -16.27 20.89
CA ARG A 555 -28.46 -14.94 20.37
C ARG A 555 -27.51 -13.84 20.83
N GLU A 556 -27.07 -13.88 22.09
CA GLU A 556 -26.17 -12.88 22.68
C GLU A 556 -24.75 -13.02 22.09
N VAL A 557 -24.28 -14.25 21.89
CA VAL A 557 -23.00 -14.54 21.19
C VAL A 557 -23.02 -14.07 19.73
N ILE A 558 -24.11 -14.33 18.99
CA ILE A 558 -24.27 -13.84 17.60
C ILE A 558 -24.33 -12.29 17.56
N THR A 559 -25.01 -11.67 18.52
CA THR A 559 -25.10 -10.20 18.61
C THR A 559 -23.72 -9.58 18.85
N LYS A 560 -22.94 -10.13 19.80
CA LYS A 560 -21.55 -9.71 20.04
C LYS A 560 -20.67 -9.90 18.81
N LEU A 561 -20.75 -11.06 18.13
CA LEU A 561 -20.00 -11.29 16.89
C LEU A 561 -20.35 -10.27 15.80
N GLY A 562 -21.63 -9.88 15.67
CA GLY A 562 -22.04 -8.79 14.76
C GLY A 562 -21.45 -7.42 15.13
N THR A 563 -21.32 -7.11 16.43
CA THR A 563 -20.61 -5.90 16.89
C THR A 563 -19.12 -5.98 16.57
N LEU A 564 -18.46 -7.12 16.82
CA LEU A 564 -17.04 -7.32 16.52
C LEU A 564 -16.74 -7.18 15.02
N LEU A 565 -17.55 -7.79 14.15
CA LEU A 565 -17.41 -7.66 12.70
C LEU A 565 -17.58 -6.20 12.24
N ARG A 566 -18.47 -5.42 12.86
CA ARG A 566 -18.60 -3.99 12.59
C ARG A 566 -17.36 -3.19 13.01
N LEU A 567 -16.75 -3.51 14.15
CA LEU A 567 -15.49 -2.89 14.57
C LEU A 567 -14.35 -3.26 13.61
N ARG A 568 -14.23 -4.54 13.23
CA ARG A 568 -13.23 -5.02 12.27
C ARG A 568 -13.39 -4.39 10.89
N GLN A 569 -14.64 -4.23 10.41
CA GLN A 569 -14.95 -3.54 9.17
C GLN A 569 -14.48 -2.07 9.22
N ARG A 570 -14.92 -1.29 10.22
CA ARG A 570 -14.51 0.13 10.33
C ARG A 570 -13.00 0.33 10.46
N ALA A 571 -12.31 -0.61 11.10
CA ALA A 571 -10.87 -0.55 11.29
C ALA A 571 -10.04 -0.89 10.02
N ASN A 572 -10.60 -1.66 9.07
CA ASN A 572 -9.80 -2.23 7.95
C ASN A 572 -10.43 -2.04 6.55
N LEU A 573 -11.68 -1.56 6.43
CA LEU A 573 -12.43 -1.52 5.16
C LEU A 573 -13.17 -0.19 4.89
N ASP A 574 -13.10 0.79 5.80
CA ASP A 574 -13.51 2.17 5.49
C ASP A 574 -12.43 2.83 4.61
N ARG A 575 -12.80 3.73 3.68
CA ARG A 575 -11.86 4.31 2.68
C ARG A 575 -10.65 4.97 3.33
N ASP A 576 -10.85 5.62 4.47
CA ASP A 576 -9.79 6.25 5.25
C ASP A 576 -9.30 5.24 6.32
N ASN A 577 -8.66 4.14 5.91
CA ASN A 577 -8.13 3.13 6.84
C ASN A 577 -6.81 3.59 7.50
N PHE A 578 -6.18 2.71 8.31
CA PHE A 578 -4.96 3.01 9.08
C PHE A 578 -3.73 2.22 8.60
N ILE A 579 -3.78 1.67 7.37
CA ILE A 579 -2.77 0.80 6.77
C ILE A 579 -2.20 1.48 5.52
N ASP A 580 -3.09 1.95 4.64
CA ASP A 580 -2.72 2.53 3.35
C ASP A 580 -2.46 4.04 3.48
N ASP A 581 -1.44 4.55 2.81
CA ASP A 581 -1.24 6.00 2.68
C ASP A 581 -2.38 6.61 1.82
N PRO A 582 -3.03 7.72 2.25
CA PRO A 582 -4.12 8.33 1.49
C PRO A 582 -3.74 8.69 0.04
N GLU A 583 -4.66 8.42 -0.91
CA GLU A 583 -4.46 8.54 -2.37
C GLU A 583 -3.82 9.86 -2.82
N LEU A 584 -4.07 10.97 -2.10
CA LEU A 584 -3.43 12.28 -2.27
C LEU A 584 -1.89 12.21 -2.30
N TYR A 585 -1.26 11.45 -1.40
CA TYR A 585 0.19 11.51 -1.22
C TYR A 585 0.97 10.73 -2.28
N TRP A 586 0.28 9.85 -3.04
CA TRP A 586 0.88 9.04 -4.10
C TRP A 586 1.40 9.89 -5.26
N GLU A 587 0.96 11.16 -5.34
CA GLU A 587 1.49 12.14 -6.29
C GLU A 587 2.61 12.99 -5.67
N ASN A 588 2.59 13.31 -4.36
CA ASN A 588 3.53 14.25 -3.76
C ASN A 588 4.38 13.64 -2.63
N GLU A 589 5.54 13.10 -3.02
CA GLU A 589 6.62 12.54 -2.19
C GLU A 589 7.03 13.42 -0.99
N TYR A 590 6.98 14.76 -1.12
CA TYR A 590 7.27 15.65 0.00
C TYR A 590 6.13 15.61 1.04
N LEU A 591 4.88 15.73 0.62
CA LEU A 591 3.72 15.65 1.52
C LEU A 591 3.53 14.23 2.09
N GLU A 592 3.85 13.19 1.31
CA GLU A 592 3.95 11.80 1.75
C GLU A 592 4.97 11.67 2.90
N SER A 593 6.16 12.25 2.74
CA SER A 593 7.18 12.26 3.80
C SER A 593 6.70 12.98 5.07
N LEU A 594 5.97 14.09 4.93
CA LEU A 594 5.40 14.84 6.06
C LEU A 594 4.30 14.04 6.79
N TYR A 595 3.38 13.43 6.04
CA TYR A 595 2.32 12.56 6.57
C TYR A 595 2.91 11.35 7.30
N ARG A 596 3.80 10.58 6.65
CA ARG A 596 4.48 9.43 7.26
C ARG A 596 5.35 9.82 8.46
N SER A 597 5.92 11.03 8.48
CA SER A 597 6.68 11.52 9.63
C SER A 597 5.79 11.76 10.86
N VAL A 598 4.59 12.35 10.68
CA VAL A 598 3.59 12.44 11.75
C VAL A 598 3.07 11.06 12.15
N CYS A 599 2.75 10.18 11.21
CA CYS A 599 2.22 8.84 11.52
C CYS A 599 3.24 7.96 12.29
N ARG A 600 4.55 8.17 12.07
CA ARG A 600 5.62 7.57 12.88
C ARG A 600 5.73 8.22 14.27
N SER A 601 5.69 9.56 14.36
CA SER A 601 5.70 10.28 15.64
C SER A 601 4.55 9.88 16.58
N LEU A 602 3.35 9.66 16.02
CA LEU A 602 2.13 9.29 16.77
C LEU A 602 1.98 7.76 17.05
N ASP A 603 3.02 6.96 16.83
CA ASP A 603 3.04 5.50 17.02
C ASP A 603 1.88 4.77 16.29
N MET A 604 1.42 5.27 15.14
CA MET A 604 0.13 4.85 14.55
C MET A 604 0.10 3.37 14.15
N ALA A 605 1.15 2.89 13.47
CA ALA A 605 1.27 1.50 13.04
C ALA A 605 1.29 0.49 14.21
N PRO A 606 2.17 0.60 15.23
CA PRO A 606 2.14 -0.32 16.37
C PRO A 606 0.86 -0.23 17.20
N ARG A 607 0.24 0.96 17.32
CA ARG A 607 -1.09 1.11 17.96
C ARG A 607 -2.19 0.37 17.19
N PHE A 608 -2.19 0.49 15.86
CA PHE A 608 -3.16 -0.20 15.00
C PHE A 608 -2.95 -1.73 15.00
N GLY A 609 -1.71 -2.21 14.94
CA GLY A 609 -1.39 -3.63 15.14
C GLY A 609 -1.92 -4.14 16.48
N ALA A 610 -1.70 -3.39 17.56
CA ALA A 610 -2.25 -3.69 18.88
C ALA A 610 -3.77 -3.55 18.97
N LEU A 611 -4.46 -2.85 18.06
CA LEU A 611 -5.93 -2.85 17.94
C LEU A 611 -6.40 -4.16 17.28
N ASN A 612 -5.80 -4.54 16.15
CA ASN A 612 -6.16 -5.74 15.41
C ASN A 612 -5.91 -7.03 16.22
N GLU A 613 -4.86 -7.11 17.04
CA GLU A 613 -4.66 -8.25 17.94
C GLU A 613 -5.74 -8.39 19.03
N LYS A 614 -6.21 -7.26 19.58
CA LYS A 614 -7.34 -7.24 20.52
C LYS A 614 -8.65 -7.70 19.83
N LEU A 615 -8.84 -7.38 18.54
CA LEU A 615 -9.97 -7.87 17.74
C LEU A 615 -9.85 -9.39 17.48
N ASN A 616 -8.67 -9.88 17.09
CA ASN A 616 -8.38 -11.31 16.89
C ASN A 616 -8.66 -12.12 18.17
N HIS A 617 -8.24 -11.62 19.33
CA HIS A 617 -8.53 -12.26 20.62
C HIS A 617 -10.04 -12.36 20.91
N CYS A 618 -10.80 -11.29 20.64
CA CYS A 618 -12.26 -11.31 20.77
C CYS A 618 -12.93 -12.33 19.83
N GLU A 619 -12.43 -12.46 18.61
CA GLU A 619 -12.96 -13.38 17.60
C GLU A 619 -12.75 -14.84 18.03
N ASN A 620 -11.55 -15.17 18.49
CA ASN A 620 -11.20 -16.49 19.01
C ASN A 620 -12.08 -16.89 20.20
N LEU A 621 -12.27 -15.99 21.19
CA LEU A 621 -13.11 -16.26 22.36
C LEU A 621 -14.58 -16.47 21.97
N LEU A 622 -15.14 -15.66 21.06
CA LEU A 622 -16.49 -15.88 20.53
C LEU A 622 -16.60 -17.15 19.68
N GLY A 623 -15.53 -17.53 18.99
CA GLY A 623 -15.42 -18.80 18.26
C GLY A 623 -15.57 -20.01 19.19
N VAL A 624 -14.82 -20.03 20.30
CA VAL A 624 -14.92 -21.08 21.34
C VAL A 624 -16.31 -21.11 21.96
N LEU A 625 -16.87 -19.96 22.36
CA LEU A 625 -18.23 -19.86 22.91
C LEU A 625 -19.29 -20.39 21.95
N ARG A 626 -19.16 -20.11 20.64
CA ARG A 626 -20.04 -20.63 19.59
C ARG A 626 -19.90 -22.15 19.41
N ALA A 627 -18.69 -22.70 19.52
CA ALA A 627 -18.46 -24.14 19.42
C ALA A 627 -19.15 -24.90 20.57
N LEU A 628 -18.91 -24.50 21.82
CA LEU A 628 -19.52 -25.09 23.02
C LEU A 628 -21.06 -25.02 22.98
N LEU A 629 -21.62 -23.88 22.53
CA LEU A 629 -23.07 -23.72 22.35
C LEU A 629 -23.64 -24.54 21.18
N THR A 630 -22.81 -25.05 20.27
CA THR A 630 -23.22 -25.90 19.15
C THR A 630 -23.23 -27.37 19.58
N GLU A 631 -22.15 -27.82 20.23
CA GLU A 631 -22.02 -29.15 20.86
C GLU A 631 -23.17 -29.44 21.83
N ALA A 632 -23.44 -28.51 22.77
CA ALA A 632 -24.55 -28.62 23.72
C ALA A 632 -25.94 -28.66 23.05
N SER A 633 -26.05 -28.29 21.77
CA SER A 633 -27.28 -28.46 20.98
C SER A 633 -27.32 -29.76 20.17
N SER A 634 -26.17 -30.31 19.76
CA SER A 634 -26.08 -31.64 19.15
C SER A 634 -26.50 -32.71 20.15
N HIS A 635 -25.89 -32.71 21.34
CA HIS A 635 -26.23 -33.64 22.43
C HIS A 635 -27.72 -33.57 22.81
N ARG A 636 -28.36 -32.39 22.73
CA ARG A 636 -29.82 -32.27 22.95
C ARG A 636 -30.64 -32.88 21.80
N MET A 637 -30.20 -32.74 20.55
CA MET A 637 -30.84 -33.41 19.41
C MET A 637 -30.68 -34.93 19.49
N GLU A 638 -29.49 -35.41 19.86
CA GLU A 638 -29.21 -36.83 20.10
C GLU A 638 -30.11 -37.41 21.19
N LEU A 639 -30.23 -36.73 22.35
CA LEU A 639 -31.17 -37.14 23.40
C LEU A 639 -32.64 -37.13 22.95
N ILE A 640 -33.06 -36.19 22.10
CA ILE A 640 -34.42 -36.18 21.52
C ILE A 640 -34.62 -37.39 20.58
N ILE A 641 -33.63 -37.72 19.75
CA ILE A 641 -33.69 -38.89 18.86
C ILE A 641 -33.73 -40.20 19.67
N ILE A 642 -32.87 -40.33 20.68
CA ILE A 642 -32.86 -41.49 21.60
C ILE A 642 -34.20 -41.63 22.32
N TYR A 643 -34.77 -40.52 22.81
CA TYR A 643 -36.10 -40.51 23.46
C TYR A 643 -37.22 -40.93 22.50
N LEU A 644 -37.22 -40.44 21.25
CA LEU A 644 -38.20 -40.82 20.24
C LEU A 644 -38.13 -42.33 19.91
N ILE A 645 -36.93 -42.86 19.71
CA ILE A 645 -36.71 -44.30 19.46
C ILE A 645 -37.15 -45.14 20.66
N ALA A 646 -36.82 -44.72 21.89
CA ALA A 646 -37.23 -45.41 23.11
C ALA A 646 -38.75 -45.38 23.33
N PHE A 647 -39.40 -44.27 22.98
CA PHE A 647 -40.86 -44.13 23.04
C PHE A 647 -41.57 -45.00 22.00
N GLU A 648 -41.07 -45.03 20.76
CA GLU A 648 -41.58 -45.91 19.69
C GLU A 648 -41.40 -47.39 20.04
N ALA A 649 -40.24 -47.79 20.55
CA ALA A 649 -39.99 -49.15 21.04
C ALA A 649 -40.91 -49.52 22.22
N GLY A 650 -41.19 -48.57 23.14
CA GLY A 650 -42.15 -48.75 24.23
C GLY A 650 -43.58 -48.98 23.75
N LEU A 651 -44.04 -48.19 22.77
CA LEU A 651 -45.34 -48.39 22.12
C LEU A 651 -45.41 -49.73 21.38
N ALA A 652 -44.35 -50.12 20.67
CA ALA A 652 -44.27 -51.41 19.99
C ALA A 652 -44.42 -52.58 20.98
N LEU A 653 -43.69 -52.56 22.11
CA LEU A 653 -43.78 -53.56 23.18
C LEU A 653 -45.18 -53.67 23.79
N ILE A 654 -45.87 -52.54 24.01
CA ILE A 654 -47.25 -52.52 24.49
C ILE A 654 -48.21 -53.11 23.43
N SER A 655 -48.05 -52.73 22.16
CA SER A 655 -48.91 -53.20 21.06
C SER A 655 -48.77 -54.69 20.75
N HIS A 656 -47.58 -55.27 20.99
CA HIS A 656 -47.32 -56.71 20.79
C HIS A 656 -47.69 -57.60 21.99
N GLY A 657 -48.38 -57.06 23.00
CA GLY A 657 -49.15 -57.86 23.96
C GLY A 657 -48.36 -58.65 25.00
N TYR A 658 -47.13 -58.23 25.33
CA TYR A 658 -46.28 -58.92 26.31
C TYR A 658 -46.54 -58.54 27.79
N VAL A 659 -47.67 -57.88 28.07
CA VAL A 659 -48.14 -57.56 29.43
C VAL A 659 -49.40 -58.38 29.73
N PRO A 660 -49.37 -59.34 30.69
CA PRO A 660 -50.57 -60.04 31.11
C PRO A 660 -51.46 -59.09 31.90
N TRP A 661 -52.62 -58.73 31.33
CA TRP A 661 -53.67 -58.05 32.06
C TRP A 661 -54.18 -58.96 33.19
N PRO A 662 -54.28 -58.49 34.45
CA PRO A 662 -54.99 -59.22 35.49
C PRO A 662 -56.47 -59.32 35.11
N SER A 663 -56.93 -60.53 34.83
CA SER A 663 -58.36 -60.83 34.78
C SER A 663 -58.94 -60.84 36.20
N LEU A 664 -60.20 -60.40 36.31
CA LEU A 664 -60.98 -60.28 37.54
C LEU A 664 -61.05 -61.59 38.36
#